data_AF-A0A8C4Y563-F1
#
_entry.id   AF-A0A8C4Y563-F1
#
_cell.length_a   1.000
_cell.length_b   1.000
_cell.length_c   1.000
_cell.angle_alpha   90.00
_cell.angle_beta   90.00
_cell.angle_gamma   90.00
#
_symmetry.space_group_name_H-M   'P 1'
#
loop_
_entity.id
_entity.type
_entity.pdbx_description
1 polymer ?
#
loop_
_entity_poly.entity_id
_entity_poly.type
_entity_poly.pdbx_seq_one_letter_code
_entity_poly.pdbx_strand_id
1 'polypeptide(L)'
;MNSGLWSQEKASSSYWEERIFYLLLQECSVLDKQNQKLLKVPKGSLSQFIQDRSSVGHGRNIPSKGKKMQICLKVLEQPHPVLFVDEKDVIEINEKLAELLLAITNCEERYSLFKSKSRLSKGLHIDVGSPVRVQLRSGDDKFPGVVRFRGPLLQDRLLSGIFFGVELLEEGRGQGFTDGQYQGKQFFRCDEDCGVFVALDKLELVEDDDNELESDYAAPVDTMQVELPPLEINSRVSLKIGEGIEYGTVIFCDLLPGNESLGYVVGVDMDNPIGNWDGRYNGIQLCSFASVESTLLLHINDVIPETASQERRVPKLTFASRGSGDKSLFNHSKQKVTGSTSEPGNRNRSEFFYTLNGSSVDSQPQTKSKNTWYIDEVAEDPAKSLADSSSGFGHSSPPLQPSPTNCLSNENRFHSLPFSLTKTSNTNGTIGHSPLSLSVQSVIGDVNTPATQESPSTVMPVNNLHGLEAGSLAEVKENPPFYGVIRWIGQPPGVNDVLAGLELEDECASCTDGTFKGTRYFTCAPKKALFVKLKSCRPDSRFASLQPVPNQIERCNSLAFGGYLSEVVEENTPPKTEKEGLETMIGKKKGIQGHYNSCYLDSTLFCLFSFSSVLDTVLLRPKEKNDVEYYSETQELLRTEIVNPLRIYGYVCATKIMKLRKILEKVEAASGFTSEEKDPEEFLNILFHHILRVEPLLKIRSAGQKVQDCYFYQIFMEKNEKVGVPTIQQLLEWSFINSSLKFAEAPSCLIIQMPRFGKDFKMFNKIFPSLELNITDLLEDTPRQCRICGGLAMYECRECYEDADISAGKIKQFCKTCNTQVHLHPKRQSHKFNPVSLPKDLPDWDWRHGCIPCQKMELFAVLCIETSHYVAFVKYGKDDSAWLFFDSMADRDGGQNGFNIPQVTPCPEVGEYLKMSLEELHSLDSRKIQGCARRLLCDAYMCMYQSPTMSLYK
;
A
#
# COMPACT_ATOMS: atom_id res chain seq x y z
N MET A 1 -63.75 -27.10 -17.55
CA MET A 1 -63.79 -28.32 -16.70
C MET A 1 -62.85 -28.07 -15.52
N ASN A 2 -63.19 -28.52 -14.31
CA ASN A 2 -62.43 -28.21 -13.10
C ASN A 2 -62.32 -29.45 -12.18
N SER A 3 -61.37 -29.40 -11.24
CA SER A 3 -61.22 -30.22 -10.02
C SER A 3 -61.21 -31.74 -10.16
N GLY A 4 -60.10 -32.38 -9.76
CA GLY A 4 -60.11 -33.79 -9.36
C GLY A 4 -58.81 -34.58 -9.52
N LEU A 5 -57.76 -34.27 -8.74
CA LEU A 5 -56.72 -35.26 -8.40
C LEU A 5 -55.97 -34.87 -7.11
N TRP A 6 -55.63 -35.90 -6.33
CA TRP A 6 -55.34 -35.89 -4.90
C TRP A 6 -54.34 -34.87 -4.34
N SER A 7 -54.70 -34.31 -3.18
CA SER A 7 -53.74 -33.95 -2.14
C SER A 7 -52.92 -35.18 -1.74
N GLN A 8 -51.59 -35.09 -1.78
CA GLN A 8 -50.73 -36.07 -1.14
C GLN A 8 -49.67 -35.32 -0.34
N GLU A 9 -49.87 -35.25 0.98
CA GLU A 9 -48.89 -34.72 1.91
C GLU A 9 -47.64 -35.62 1.90
N LYS A 10 -46.63 -35.22 1.12
CA LYS A 10 -45.28 -35.77 1.29
C LYS A 10 -44.70 -35.20 2.57
N ALA A 11 -44.89 -35.94 3.66
CA ALA A 11 -44.16 -35.71 4.90
C ALA A 11 -42.67 -35.54 4.60
N SER A 12 -42.10 -34.42 5.04
CA SER A 12 -40.67 -34.15 4.89
C SER A 12 -39.88 -35.22 5.62
N SER A 13 -39.05 -35.97 4.89
CA SER A 13 -38.16 -36.98 5.47
C SER A 13 -37.10 -36.32 6.36
N SER A 14 -37.42 -36.12 7.63
CA SER A 14 -36.54 -35.53 8.65
C SER A 14 -35.43 -36.50 9.07
N TYR A 15 -34.49 -36.75 8.16
CA TYR A 15 -33.16 -37.26 8.51
C TYR A 15 -32.26 -36.06 8.77
N TRP A 16 -31.84 -35.91 10.02
CA TRP A 16 -30.88 -34.89 10.41
C TRP A 16 -29.49 -35.33 9.93
N GLU A 17 -29.01 -34.77 8.82
CA GLU A 17 -27.57 -34.77 8.55
C GLU A 17 -26.92 -33.83 9.58
N GLU A 18 -26.29 -34.42 10.61
CA GLU A 18 -25.60 -33.66 11.65
C GLU A 18 -24.52 -32.78 11.01
N ARG A 19 -24.69 -31.46 11.14
CA ARG A 19 -23.78 -30.46 10.57
C ARG A 19 -22.54 -30.31 11.45
N ILE A 20 -21.71 -31.36 11.46
CA ILE A 20 -20.46 -31.37 12.22
C ILE A 20 -19.42 -30.57 11.44
N PHE A 21 -18.90 -29.50 12.04
CA PHE A 21 -17.84 -28.67 11.48
C PHE A 21 -16.52 -28.93 12.19
N TYR A 22 -15.42 -28.81 11.46
CA TYR A 22 -14.08 -29.05 11.94
C TYR A 22 -13.14 -27.91 11.54
N LEU A 23 -12.26 -27.52 12.46
CA LEU A 23 -11.14 -26.61 12.21
C LEU A 23 -9.84 -27.41 12.13
N LEU A 24 -9.01 -27.11 11.12
CA LEU A 24 -7.73 -27.78 10.91
C LEU A 24 -6.65 -27.22 11.86
N LEU A 25 -5.96 -28.07 12.62
CA LEU A 25 -5.00 -27.64 13.65
C LEU A 25 -3.56 -27.41 13.13
N GLN A 26 -3.23 -27.96 11.97
CA GLN A 26 -1.90 -27.91 11.33
C GLN A 26 -2.04 -27.74 9.81
N GLU A 27 -0.98 -27.39 9.09
CA GLU A 27 -1.03 -27.41 7.62
C GLU A 27 -1.16 -28.86 7.10
N CYS A 28 -2.05 -29.11 6.14
CA CYS A 28 -2.18 -30.41 5.48
C CYS A 28 -2.06 -30.29 3.96
N SER A 29 -1.23 -31.15 3.37
CA SER A 29 -1.11 -31.28 1.92
C SER A 29 -2.00 -32.41 1.40
N VAL A 30 -2.90 -32.10 0.47
CA VAL A 30 -3.84 -33.06 -0.13
C VAL A 30 -3.68 -33.06 -1.65
N LEU A 31 -3.68 -34.26 -2.23
CA LEU A 31 -3.60 -34.42 -3.68
C LEU A 31 -5.00 -34.31 -4.29
N ASP A 32 -5.21 -33.32 -5.15
CA ASP A 32 -6.47 -33.18 -5.89
C ASP A 32 -6.65 -34.36 -6.85
N LYS A 33 -7.75 -35.10 -6.69
CA LYS A 33 -8.07 -36.27 -7.53
C LYS A 33 -8.50 -35.90 -8.96
N GLN A 34 -8.90 -34.65 -9.21
CA GLN A 34 -9.24 -34.16 -10.56
C GLN A 34 -7.99 -33.66 -11.29
N ASN A 35 -7.20 -32.79 -10.64
CA ASN A 35 -6.08 -32.10 -11.29
C ASN A 35 -4.68 -32.69 -11.00
N GLN A 36 -4.57 -33.69 -10.12
CA GLN A 36 -3.31 -34.25 -9.58
C GLN A 36 -2.32 -33.23 -8.97
N LYS A 37 -2.79 -32.01 -8.71
CA LYS A 37 -2.02 -30.94 -8.06
C LYS A 37 -2.01 -31.17 -6.54
N LEU A 38 -0.88 -30.92 -5.90
CA LEU A 38 -0.78 -30.91 -4.45
C LEU A 38 -1.30 -29.57 -3.92
N LEU A 39 -2.46 -29.59 -3.26
CA LEU A 39 -3.03 -28.43 -2.56
C LEU A 39 -2.54 -28.41 -1.11
N LYS A 40 -1.97 -27.29 -0.67
CA LYS A 40 -1.69 -27.01 0.74
C LYS A 40 -2.89 -26.31 1.35
N VAL A 41 -3.48 -26.92 2.38
CA VAL A 41 -4.57 -26.34 3.18
C VAL A 41 -3.96 -25.82 4.50
N PRO A 42 -4.05 -24.51 4.80
CA PRO A 42 -3.44 -23.95 6.00
C PRO A 42 -4.17 -24.39 7.28
N LYS A 43 -3.43 -24.41 8.39
CA LYS A 43 -4.02 -24.44 9.73
C LYS A 43 -5.05 -23.30 9.86
N GLY A 44 -6.14 -23.54 10.58
CA GLY A 44 -7.25 -22.61 10.68
C GLY A 44 -8.27 -22.68 9.53
N SER A 45 -8.07 -23.50 8.49
CA SER A 45 -9.13 -23.72 7.50
C SER A 45 -10.36 -24.40 8.12
N LEU A 46 -11.56 -23.91 7.76
CA LEU A 46 -12.84 -24.47 8.19
C LEU A 46 -13.36 -25.51 7.21
N SER A 47 -13.82 -26.64 7.73
CA SER A 47 -14.35 -27.76 6.95
C SER A 47 -15.65 -28.32 7.55
N GLN A 48 -16.44 -28.98 6.71
CA GLN A 48 -17.63 -29.75 7.10
C GLN A 48 -17.36 -31.25 6.98
N PHE A 49 -17.89 -32.06 7.89
CA PHE A 49 -17.85 -33.51 7.80
C PHE A 49 -18.61 -34.05 6.58
N ILE A 50 -18.06 -35.09 5.94
CA ILE A 50 -18.78 -35.88 4.93
C ILE A 50 -18.77 -37.35 5.36
N GLN A 51 -19.96 -37.90 5.59
CA GLN A 51 -20.12 -39.33 5.84
C GLN A 51 -19.91 -40.11 4.53
N ASP A 52 -18.90 -40.99 4.51
CA ASP A 52 -18.63 -41.86 3.37
C ASP A 52 -19.72 -42.94 3.23
N ARG A 53 -20.47 -42.89 2.13
CA ARG A 53 -21.56 -43.85 1.85
C ARG A 53 -21.07 -45.22 1.39
N SER A 54 -19.77 -45.46 1.24
CA SER A 54 -19.22 -46.71 0.69
C SER A 54 -19.15 -47.89 1.69
N SER A 55 -19.37 -47.69 2.99
CA SER A 55 -19.11 -48.71 4.03
C SER A 55 -20.35 -49.30 4.73
N VAL A 56 -21.52 -49.36 4.09
CA VAL A 56 -22.71 -50.07 4.61
C VAL A 56 -22.69 -51.53 4.12
N GLY A 57 -21.86 -52.38 4.76
CA GLY A 57 -21.43 -53.66 4.17
C GLY A 57 -21.14 -54.83 5.12
N HIS A 58 -22.02 -55.09 6.11
CA HIS A 58 -22.07 -56.29 6.96
C HIS A 58 -20.89 -56.55 7.96
N GLY A 59 -21.24 -57.19 9.09
CA GLY A 59 -20.29 -57.89 9.97
C GLY A 59 -19.83 -57.11 11.21
N ARG A 60 -20.30 -57.53 12.40
CA ARG A 60 -19.71 -57.11 13.69
C ARG A 60 -18.31 -57.74 13.83
N ASN A 61 -17.27 -56.97 13.54
CA ASN A 61 -15.89 -57.33 13.89
C ASN A 61 -15.30 -56.29 14.84
N ILE A 62 -14.68 -56.77 15.92
CA ILE A 62 -14.00 -55.92 16.91
C ILE A 62 -12.75 -55.31 16.23
N PRO A 63 -12.57 -53.98 16.23
CA PRO A 63 -11.40 -53.37 15.63
C PRO A 63 -10.14 -53.74 16.42
N SER A 64 -9.17 -54.36 15.74
CA SER A 64 -7.85 -54.61 16.30
C SER A 64 -7.09 -53.30 16.53
N LYS A 65 -6.38 -53.21 17.65
CA LYS A 65 -5.56 -52.03 18.02
C LYS A 65 -4.54 -51.74 16.92
N GLY A 66 -4.64 -50.59 16.25
CA GLY A 66 -3.59 -50.11 15.33
C GLY A 66 -4.04 -49.28 14.12
N LYS A 67 -5.30 -49.32 13.69
CA LYS A 67 -5.78 -48.40 12.63
C LYS A 67 -6.06 -47.01 13.20
N LYS A 68 -5.41 -45.99 12.64
CA LYS A 68 -5.80 -44.58 12.81
C LYS A 68 -7.20 -44.38 12.23
N MET A 69 -8.03 -43.59 12.91
CA MET A 69 -9.28 -43.08 12.33
C MET A 69 -8.94 -41.81 11.54
N GLN A 70 -9.36 -41.80 10.26
CA GLN A 70 -9.22 -40.66 9.37
C GLN A 70 -10.61 -40.15 9.00
N ILE A 71 -10.79 -38.84 9.15
CA ILE A 71 -12.06 -38.15 8.96
C ILE A 71 -12.08 -37.55 7.55
N CYS A 72 -13.19 -37.74 6.85
CA CYS A 72 -13.44 -37.16 5.52
C CYS A 72 -14.08 -35.78 5.68
N LEU A 73 -13.40 -34.74 5.20
CA LEU A 73 -13.75 -33.34 5.43
C LEU A 73 -13.78 -32.55 4.12
N LYS A 74 -14.77 -31.69 3.91
CA LYS A 74 -14.84 -30.74 2.79
C LYS A 74 -14.53 -29.33 3.27
N VAL A 75 -13.54 -28.69 2.68
CA VAL A 75 -13.18 -27.30 2.99
C VAL A 75 -14.32 -26.36 2.55
N LEU A 76 -14.72 -25.42 3.40
CA LEU A 76 -15.84 -24.49 3.14
C LEU A 76 -15.42 -23.25 2.33
N GLU A 77 -14.11 -22.99 2.27
CA GLU A 77 -13.53 -21.76 1.72
C GLU A 77 -13.13 -21.88 0.25
N GLN A 78 -12.95 -23.11 -0.25
CA GLN A 78 -12.50 -23.41 -1.61
C GLN A 78 -13.47 -24.36 -2.34
N PRO A 79 -13.66 -24.21 -3.66
CA PRO A 79 -14.49 -25.12 -4.43
C PRO A 79 -13.78 -26.48 -4.63
N HIS A 80 -14.32 -27.52 -3.98
CA HIS A 80 -14.01 -28.96 -4.15
C HIS A 80 -12.84 -29.66 -3.41
N PRO A 81 -12.06 -29.07 -2.46
CA PRO A 81 -11.11 -29.89 -1.69
C PRO A 81 -11.84 -30.81 -0.70
N VAL A 82 -11.63 -32.12 -0.85
CA VAL A 82 -12.00 -33.14 0.15
C VAL A 82 -10.73 -33.73 0.74
N LEU A 83 -10.57 -33.55 2.05
CA LEU A 83 -9.41 -33.94 2.84
C LEU A 83 -9.69 -35.25 3.57
N PHE A 84 -8.65 -36.06 3.75
CA PHE A 84 -8.63 -37.18 4.70
C PHE A 84 -7.60 -36.87 5.77
N VAL A 85 -8.03 -36.63 7.00
CA VAL A 85 -7.19 -36.10 8.08
C VAL A 85 -7.27 -37.01 9.30
N ASP A 86 -6.15 -37.27 9.98
CA ASP A 86 -6.19 -37.99 11.26
C ASP A 86 -7.01 -37.20 12.28
N GLU A 87 -7.87 -37.88 13.06
CA GLU A 87 -8.75 -37.29 14.09
C GLU A 87 -8.03 -36.33 15.06
N LYS A 88 -6.75 -36.57 15.35
CA LYS A 88 -5.88 -35.74 16.21
C LYS A 88 -5.48 -34.37 15.64
N ASP A 89 -5.61 -34.17 14.33
CA ASP A 89 -5.11 -32.98 13.60
C ASP A 89 -6.23 -31.98 13.26
N VAL A 90 -7.44 -32.26 13.73
CA VAL A 90 -8.64 -31.45 13.59
C VAL A 90 -9.34 -31.32 14.94
N ILE A 91 -10.22 -30.33 15.08
CA ILE A 91 -11.08 -30.18 16.25
C ILE A 91 -12.49 -29.84 15.83
N GLU A 92 -13.47 -30.48 16.47
CA GLU A 92 -14.89 -30.25 16.24
C GLU A 92 -15.31 -28.87 16.77
N ILE A 93 -16.13 -28.15 16.01
CA ILE A 93 -16.67 -26.84 16.33
C ILE A 93 -18.18 -26.84 16.06
N ASN A 94 -18.96 -26.24 16.97
CA ASN A 94 -20.40 -26.08 16.78
C ASN A 94 -20.73 -25.04 15.69
N GLU A 95 -21.92 -25.15 15.10
CA GLU A 95 -22.38 -24.30 13.98
C GLU A 95 -22.20 -22.79 14.25
N LYS A 96 -22.64 -22.29 15.41
CA LYS A 96 -22.53 -20.86 15.78
C LYS A 96 -21.08 -20.34 15.84
N LEU A 97 -20.15 -21.15 16.35
CA LEU A 97 -18.73 -20.79 16.37
C LEU A 97 -18.12 -20.89 14.96
N ALA A 98 -18.55 -21.85 14.13
CA ALA A 98 -18.13 -21.94 12.74
C ALA A 98 -18.61 -20.74 11.92
N GLU A 99 -19.84 -20.26 12.13
CA GLU A 99 -20.40 -19.04 11.53
C GLU A 99 -19.60 -17.77 11.87
N LEU A 100 -19.22 -17.58 13.14
CA LEU A 100 -18.39 -16.45 13.58
C LEU A 100 -16.96 -16.54 13.01
N LEU A 101 -16.37 -17.73 13.00
CA LEU A 101 -15.01 -17.94 12.50
C LEU A 101 -14.92 -17.87 10.96
N LEU A 102 -16.00 -18.19 10.23
CA LEU A 102 -16.04 -18.16 8.76
C LEU A 102 -16.02 -16.74 8.18
N ALA A 103 -16.45 -15.73 8.94
CA ALA A 103 -16.35 -14.32 8.53
C ALA A 103 -14.91 -13.80 8.53
N ILE A 104 -14.03 -14.39 9.36
CA ILE A 104 -12.61 -14.05 9.46
C ILE A 104 -11.91 -14.69 8.26
N THR A 105 -11.46 -13.89 7.29
CA THR A 105 -10.87 -14.40 6.04
C THR A 105 -9.44 -14.93 6.23
N ASN A 106 -8.71 -14.42 7.20
CA ASN A 106 -7.35 -14.85 7.52
C ASN A 106 -7.35 -16.10 8.42
N CYS A 107 -6.82 -17.21 7.91
CA CYS A 107 -6.76 -18.49 8.62
C CYS A 107 -5.90 -18.45 9.90
N GLU A 108 -4.84 -17.64 9.98
CA GLU A 108 -4.00 -17.51 11.18
C GLU A 108 -4.70 -16.68 12.28
N GLU A 109 -5.34 -15.56 11.92
CA GLU A 109 -6.15 -14.77 12.86
C GLU A 109 -7.33 -15.60 13.37
N ARG A 110 -8.01 -16.34 12.49
CA ARG A 110 -9.09 -17.28 12.85
C ARG A 110 -8.62 -18.36 13.82
N TYR A 111 -7.45 -18.99 13.56
CA TYR A 111 -6.86 -20.00 14.44
C TYR A 111 -6.38 -19.42 15.78
N SER A 112 -5.91 -18.18 15.78
CA SER A 112 -5.47 -17.46 16.99
C SER A 112 -6.68 -17.07 17.86
N LEU A 113 -7.77 -16.59 17.25
CA LEU A 113 -9.03 -16.35 17.94
C LEU A 113 -9.62 -17.66 18.46
N PHE A 114 -9.53 -18.76 17.70
CA PHE A 114 -9.95 -20.08 18.17
C PHE A 114 -9.23 -20.55 19.44
N LYS A 115 -7.94 -20.26 19.58
CA LYS A 115 -7.20 -20.51 20.84
C LYS A 115 -7.73 -19.65 22.00
N SER A 116 -8.17 -18.42 21.72
CA SER A 116 -8.75 -17.52 22.73
C SER A 116 -10.21 -17.85 23.02
N LYS A 117 -10.43 -18.94 23.77
CA LYS A 117 -11.76 -19.39 24.20
C LYS A 117 -12.59 -18.27 24.87
N SER A 118 -11.94 -17.37 25.61
CA SER A 118 -12.57 -16.20 26.25
C SER A 118 -13.12 -15.20 25.24
N ARG A 119 -12.33 -14.79 24.21
CA ARG A 119 -12.84 -13.89 23.16
C ARG A 119 -13.95 -14.52 22.33
N LEU A 120 -13.91 -15.85 22.09
CA LEU A 120 -15.02 -16.54 21.42
C LEU A 120 -16.28 -16.67 22.29
N SER A 121 -16.15 -16.86 23.61
CA SER A 121 -17.32 -16.82 24.51
C SER A 121 -17.91 -15.41 24.60
N LYS A 122 -17.09 -14.35 24.73
CA LYS A 122 -17.59 -12.96 24.66
C LYS A 122 -18.27 -12.68 23.31
N GLY A 123 -17.63 -13.08 22.20
CA GLY A 123 -18.13 -12.89 20.83
C GLY A 123 -19.46 -13.58 20.48
N LEU A 124 -19.85 -14.63 21.22
CA LEU A 124 -21.17 -15.24 21.07
C LEU A 124 -22.31 -14.36 21.65
N HIS A 125 -21.99 -13.50 22.62
CA HIS A 125 -22.92 -12.59 23.31
C HIS A 125 -22.95 -11.17 22.74
N ILE A 126 -22.11 -10.87 21.73
CA ILE A 126 -22.22 -9.62 20.96
C ILE A 126 -23.50 -9.69 20.10
N ASP A 127 -24.43 -8.78 20.35
CA ASP A 127 -25.69 -8.64 19.63
C ASP A 127 -25.97 -7.18 19.25
N VAL A 128 -27.06 -6.93 18.51
CA VAL A 128 -27.41 -5.56 18.09
C VAL A 128 -27.79 -4.72 19.31
N GLY A 129 -27.04 -3.64 19.53
CA GLY A 129 -27.09 -2.80 20.72
C GLY A 129 -25.84 -2.91 21.62
N SER A 130 -25.02 -3.96 21.50
CA SER A 130 -23.81 -4.12 22.33
C SER A 130 -22.79 -3.01 22.10
N PRO A 131 -22.21 -2.42 23.17
CA PRO A 131 -21.02 -1.56 23.08
C PRO A 131 -19.79 -2.42 22.77
N VAL A 132 -18.96 -1.96 21.83
CA VAL A 132 -17.76 -2.68 21.38
C VAL A 132 -16.61 -1.70 21.14
N ARG A 133 -15.38 -2.17 21.32
CA ARG A 133 -14.18 -1.50 20.80
C ARG A 133 -13.77 -2.15 19.47
N VAL A 134 -13.58 -1.33 18.43
CA VAL A 134 -13.37 -1.75 17.04
C VAL A 134 -11.95 -1.42 16.60
N GLN A 135 -11.21 -2.41 16.10
CA GLN A 135 -9.89 -2.19 15.51
C GLN A 135 -9.97 -2.13 13.97
N LEU A 136 -9.78 -0.95 13.39
CA LEU A 136 -9.90 -0.74 11.95
C LEU A 136 -8.67 -1.20 11.15
N ARG A 137 -7.48 -1.11 11.75
CA ARG A 137 -6.21 -1.59 11.14
C ARG A 137 -5.34 -2.25 12.22
N SER A 138 -4.58 -3.27 11.82
CA SER A 138 -3.72 -4.02 12.74
C SER A 138 -2.56 -3.16 13.25
N GLY A 139 -2.65 -2.71 14.50
CA GLY A 139 -1.65 -1.84 15.15
C GLY A 139 -2.15 -0.43 15.48
N ASP A 140 -3.30 -0.03 14.94
CA ASP A 140 -4.00 1.21 15.32
C ASP A 140 -4.75 1.02 16.65
N ASP A 141 -5.06 2.13 17.32
CA ASP A 141 -5.94 2.17 18.49
C ASP A 141 -7.37 1.71 18.17
N LYS A 142 -8.13 1.37 19.21
CA LYS A 142 -9.48 0.79 19.09
C LYS A 142 -10.55 1.83 19.40
N PHE A 143 -11.35 2.16 18.39
CA PHE A 143 -12.42 3.16 18.51
C PHE A 143 -13.65 2.58 19.23
N PRO A 144 -14.35 3.38 20.06
CA PRO A 144 -15.64 2.98 20.62
C PRO A 144 -16.71 2.89 19.51
N GLY A 145 -17.66 1.98 19.67
CA GLY A 145 -18.76 1.80 18.73
C GLY A 145 -19.91 0.98 19.30
N VAL A 146 -21.05 1.00 18.61
CA VAL A 146 -22.24 0.22 18.96
C VAL A 146 -22.66 -0.65 17.77
N VAL A 147 -22.86 -1.93 18.03
CA VAL A 147 -23.30 -2.89 17.00
C VAL A 147 -24.72 -2.54 16.54
N ARG A 148 -24.88 -2.22 15.25
CA ARG A 148 -26.16 -1.90 14.61
C ARG A 148 -26.70 -3.03 13.72
N PHE A 149 -25.84 -3.96 13.30
CA PHE A 149 -26.22 -5.14 12.54
C PHE A 149 -25.39 -6.36 12.97
N ARG A 150 -25.99 -7.54 12.97
CA ARG A 150 -25.33 -8.84 13.14
C ARG A 150 -25.94 -9.83 12.15
N GLY A 151 -25.15 -10.40 11.26
CA GLY A 151 -25.66 -11.36 10.28
C GLY A 151 -24.78 -11.57 9.05
N PRO A 152 -25.21 -12.40 8.09
CA PRO A 152 -24.50 -12.61 6.83
C PRO A 152 -24.76 -11.46 5.84
N LEU A 153 -23.68 -10.96 5.22
CA LEU A 153 -23.75 -9.94 4.17
C LEU A 153 -24.07 -10.54 2.78
N LEU A 154 -23.70 -11.80 2.56
CA LEU A 154 -23.94 -12.57 1.34
C LEU A 154 -24.72 -13.84 1.70
N GLN A 155 -25.76 -14.15 0.91
CA GLN A 155 -26.81 -15.11 1.28
C GLN A 155 -26.84 -16.36 0.37
N ASP A 156 -25.66 -16.80 -0.10
CA ASP A 156 -25.48 -17.80 -1.16
C ASP A 156 -24.56 -18.97 -0.75
N ARG A 157 -24.56 -19.36 0.54
CA ARG A 157 -23.78 -20.51 1.05
C ARG A 157 -24.54 -21.32 2.10
N LEU A 158 -24.28 -22.63 2.12
CA LEU A 158 -24.85 -23.60 3.08
C LEU A 158 -24.52 -23.30 4.56
N LEU A 159 -23.36 -22.66 4.79
CA LEU A 159 -22.99 -21.98 6.03
C LEU A 159 -22.49 -20.58 5.62
N SER A 160 -22.94 -19.54 6.32
CA SER A 160 -22.60 -18.14 5.99
C SER A 160 -21.87 -17.48 7.16
N GLY A 161 -20.84 -16.68 6.85
CA GLY A 161 -20.08 -15.96 7.87
C GLY A 161 -20.90 -14.83 8.51
N ILE A 162 -20.86 -14.71 9.84
CA ILE A 162 -21.53 -13.64 10.58
C ILE A 162 -20.61 -12.43 10.68
N PHE A 163 -21.04 -11.33 10.05
CA PHE A 163 -20.42 -10.01 10.15
C PHE A 163 -21.21 -9.14 11.12
N PHE A 164 -20.50 -8.17 11.70
CA PHE A 164 -21.05 -7.15 12.57
C PHE A 164 -20.97 -5.80 11.86
N GLY A 165 -22.12 -5.16 11.65
CA GLY A 165 -22.19 -3.77 11.25
C GLY A 165 -22.18 -2.90 12.50
N VAL A 166 -21.23 -1.97 12.59
CA VAL A 166 -20.98 -1.16 13.79
C VAL A 166 -21.02 0.32 13.41
N GLU A 167 -21.70 1.12 14.22
CA GLU A 167 -21.59 2.58 14.20
C GLU A 167 -20.47 2.99 15.17
N LEU A 168 -19.47 3.69 14.66
CA LEU A 168 -18.38 4.25 15.45
C LEU A 168 -18.85 5.50 16.18
N LEU A 169 -18.41 5.64 17.44
CA LEU A 169 -18.75 6.76 18.32
C LEU A 169 -17.52 7.65 18.55
N GLU A 170 -17.76 8.85 19.08
CA GLU A 170 -16.72 9.75 19.60
C GLU A 170 -15.54 9.92 18.63
N GLU A 171 -14.32 9.55 19.03
CA GLU A 171 -13.08 9.67 18.25
C GLU A 171 -13.07 8.82 16.96
N GLY A 172 -13.96 7.81 16.87
CA GLY A 172 -14.15 6.97 15.69
C GLY A 172 -15.11 7.55 14.64
N ARG A 173 -15.83 8.64 14.93
CA ARG A 173 -16.72 9.28 13.95
C ARG A 173 -15.90 9.85 12.79
N GLY A 174 -16.27 9.51 11.56
CA GLY A 174 -15.50 9.84 10.35
C GLY A 174 -14.33 8.89 10.03
N GLN A 175 -14.09 7.85 10.84
CA GLN A 175 -13.08 6.80 10.57
C GLN A 175 -13.67 5.57 9.85
N GLY A 176 -14.99 5.55 9.65
CA GLY A 176 -15.72 4.48 8.98
C GLY A 176 -15.61 4.53 7.45
N PHE A 177 -16.43 3.71 6.79
CA PHE A 177 -16.40 3.55 5.32
C PHE A 177 -17.78 3.22 4.71
N THR A 178 -18.85 3.42 5.47
CA THR A 178 -20.24 3.22 5.04
C THR A 178 -21.20 3.99 5.95
N ASP A 179 -22.40 4.29 5.46
CA ASP A 179 -23.57 4.77 6.24
C ASP A 179 -24.35 3.61 6.91
N GLY A 180 -23.95 2.37 6.65
CA GLY A 180 -24.69 1.13 6.98
C GLY A 180 -25.23 0.38 5.75
N GLN A 181 -24.87 0.80 4.54
CA GLN A 181 -25.11 0.09 3.29
C GLN A 181 -23.94 -0.83 2.89
N TYR A 182 -24.24 -2.00 2.32
CA TYR A 182 -23.27 -2.90 1.70
C TYR A 182 -23.84 -3.46 0.39
N GLN A 183 -23.07 -3.37 -0.70
CA GLN A 183 -23.48 -3.79 -2.05
C GLN A 183 -24.88 -3.29 -2.49
N GLY A 184 -25.20 -2.02 -2.21
CA GLY A 184 -26.48 -1.41 -2.57
C GLY A 184 -27.67 -1.79 -1.67
N LYS A 185 -27.47 -2.66 -0.66
CA LYS A 185 -28.48 -3.06 0.31
C LYS A 185 -28.20 -2.38 1.65
N GLN A 186 -29.20 -1.71 2.22
CA GLN A 186 -29.10 -1.16 3.57
C GLN A 186 -29.22 -2.28 4.62
N PHE A 187 -28.33 -2.28 5.61
CA PHE A 187 -28.39 -3.18 6.77
C PHE A 187 -28.59 -2.40 8.08
N PHE A 188 -28.01 -1.21 8.20
CA PHE A 188 -28.30 -0.24 9.27
C PHE A 188 -28.20 1.21 8.74
N ARG A 189 -28.34 2.21 9.63
CA ARG A 189 -28.13 3.62 9.32
C ARG A 189 -27.31 4.28 10.43
N CYS A 190 -26.40 5.16 10.04
CA CYS A 190 -25.62 6.05 10.89
C CYS A 190 -25.22 7.29 10.06
N ASP A 191 -24.44 8.22 10.64
CA ASP A 191 -23.88 9.35 9.91
C ASP A 191 -22.86 8.89 8.83
N GLU A 192 -22.61 9.72 7.81
CA GLU A 192 -21.64 9.40 6.75
C GLU A 192 -20.24 9.15 7.32
N ASP A 193 -19.53 8.18 6.74
CA ASP A 193 -18.21 7.70 7.17
C ASP A 193 -18.13 7.36 8.69
N CYS A 194 -19.24 6.98 9.33
CA CYS A 194 -19.28 6.51 10.72
C CYS A 194 -19.62 5.02 10.88
N GLY A 195 -20.06 4.34 9.82
CA GLY A 195 -20.36 2.91 9.83
C GLY A 195 -19.21 2.05 9.31
N VAL A 196 -19.10 0.82 9.83
CA VAL A 196 -18.16 -0.21 9.37
C VAL A 196 -18.80 -1.61 9.39
N PHE A 197 -18.31 -2.53 8.56
CA PHE A 197 -18.62 -3.96 8.66
C PHE A 197 -17.36 -4.76 8.95
N VAL A 198 -17.35 -5.54 10.04
CA VAL A 198 -16.18 -6.27 10.54
C VAL A 198 -16.52 -7.69 10.98
N ALA A 199 -15.50 -8.54 11.10
CA ALA A 199 -15.60 -9.86 11.71
C ALA A 199 -15.11 -9.82 13.19
N LEU A 200 -15.33 -10.91 13.94
CA LEU A 200 -15.15 -10.96 15.39
C LEU A 200 -13.69 -10.73 15.85
N ASP A 201 -12.70 -11.02 15.02
CA ASP A 201 -11.28 -10.80 15.33
C ASP A 201 -10.94 -9.31 15.55
N LYS A 202 -11.65 -8.40 14.86
CA LYS A 202 -11.51 -6.95 14.98
C LYS A 202 -12.42 -6.32 16.04
N LEU A 203 -13.16 -7.12 16.81
CA LEU A 203 -14.09 -6.66 17.85
C LEU A 203 -13.75 -7.20 19.24
N GLU A 204 -13.95 -6.33 20.24
CA GLU A 204 -13.99 -6.68 21.65
C GLU A 204 -15.26 -6.12 22.28
N LEU A 205 -16.02 -6.97 22.97
CA LEU A 205 -17.19 -6.58 23.76
C LEU A 205 -16.71 -5.80 24.99
N VAL A 206 -17.27 -4.61 25.19
CA VAL A 206 -17.19 -3.90 26.47
C VAL A 206 -18.23 -4.54 27.39
N GLU A 207 -17.81 -5.06 28.54
CA GLU A 207 -18.73 -5.59 29.56
C GLU A 207 -18.98 -4.50 30.61
N ASP A 208 -20.18 -4.46 31.20
CA ASP A 208 -20.52 -3.44 32.20
C ASP A 208 -19.65 -3.54 33.47
N ASP A 209 -19.08 -4.72 33.76
CA ASP A 209 -18.07 -4.94 34.82
C ASP A 209 -16.74 -4.23 34.52
N ASP A 210 -16.37 -3.99 33.25
CA ASP A 210 -15.18 -3.17 32.92
C ASP A 210 -15.40 -1.69 33.31
N ASN A 211 -16.66 -1.26 33.54
CA ASN A 211 -17.00 0.06 34.07
C ASN A 211 -16.93 0.15 35.61
N GLU A 212 -16.71 -0.95 36.36
CA GLU A 212 -16.40 -0.86 37.81
C GLU A 212 -15.06 -0.13 38.09
N LEU A 213 -14.30 0.22 37.04
CA LEU A 213 -13.12 1.09 37.11
C LEU A 213 -13.32 2.47 36.43
N GLU A 214 -14.44 2.72 35.74
CA GLU A 214 -14.68 3.97 34.98
C GLU A 214 -16.09 4.60 35.15
N SER A 215 -16.89 4.27 36.17
CA SER A 215 -18.05 5.12 36.53
C SER A 215 -18.52 5.09 38.00
N ASP A 216 -18.31 6.20 38.72
CA ASP A 216 -19.25 6.81 39.68
C ASP A 216 -18.74 8.25 40.00
N TYR A 217 -19.56 9.26 40.29
CA TYR A 217 -20.92 9.28 40.84
C TYR A 217 -22.07 9.22 39.81
N ALA A 218 -22.72 8.06 39.78
CA ALA A 218 -24.04 7.84 40.37
C ALA A 218 -25.17 8.81 40.03
N ALA A 219 -26.15 8.31 39.27
CA ALA A 219 -27.55 8.60 39.56
C ALA A 219 -27.90 8.01 40.96
N PRO A 220 -28.82 8.63 41.73
CA PRO A 220 -28.75 8.57 43.18
C PRO A 220 -29.20 7.24 43.81
N VAL A 221 -28.34 6.70 44.69
CA VAL A 221 -28.72 5.85 45.83
C VAL A 221 -28.12 6.50 47.10
N ASP A 222 -28.94 6.66 48.15
CA ASP A 222 -28.60 7.51 49.29
C ASP A 222 -27.88 6.76 50.43
N THR A 223 -26.89 7.42 51.04
CA THR A 223 -26.08 7.03 52.22
C THR A 223 -25.31 5.69 52.21
N MET A 224 -23.97 5.76 52.19
CA MET A 224 -23.10 5.46 53.36
C MET A 224 -21.59 5.74 53.07
N GLN A 225 -21.14 6.94 53.44
CA GLN A 225 -19.77 7.40 53.75
C GLN A 225 -18.51 6.55 53.39
N VAL A 226 -17.68 7.07 52.48
CA VAL A 226 -16.23 7.34 52.72
C VAL A 226 -15.85 8.63 51.96
N GLU A 227 -15.11 9.55 52.59
CA GLU A 227 -14.60 10.77 51.94
C GLU A 227 -13.12 10.61 51.54
N LEU A 228 -12.75 11.11 50.36
CA LEU A 228 -11.37 11.52 50.04
C LEU A 228 -11.31 13.05 50.10
N PRO A 229 -10.42 13.66 50.89
CA PRO A 229 -10.40 15.11 51.07
C PRO A 229 -9.79 15.83 49.86
N PRO A 230 -10.22 17.08 49.56
CA PRO A 230 -9.51 17.94 48.61
C PRO A 230 -8.08 18.22 49.13
N LEU A 231 -7.14 18.47 48.22
CA LEU A 231 -5.76 18.78 48.57
C LEU A 231 -5.70 20.07 49.40
N GLU A 232 -5.32 19.95 50.68
CA GLU A 232 -5.24 21.11 51.58
C GLU A 232 -4.27 22.15 51.02
N ILE A 233 -4.69 23.43 51.01
CA ILE A 233 -3.81 24.53 50.64
C ILE A 233 -2.60 24.52 51.60
N ASN A 234 -1.41 24.77 51.05
CA ASN A 234 -0.07 24.59 51.62
C ASN A 234 0.45 23.13 51.65
N SER A 235 -0.27 22.14 51.08
CA SER A 235 0.23 20.76 50.90
C SER A 235 1.41 20.66 49.93
N ARG A 236 2.30 19.68 50.15
CA ARG A 236 3.40 19.35 49.25
C ARG A 236 2.97 18.36 48.16
N VAL A 237 3.39 18.66 46.93
CA VAL A 237 3.01 17.91 45.73
C VAL A 237 4.19 17.75 44.79
N SER A 238 4.16 16.68 44.00
CA SER A 238 5.12 16.37 42.95
C SER A 238 4.43 16.26 41.60
N LEU A 239 5.15 16.62 40.55
CA LEU A 239 4.63 16.83 39.19
C LEU A 239 5.60 16.22 38.19
N LYS A 240 5.08 15.45 37.22
CA LYS A 240 5.90 14.79 36.21
C LYS A 240 5.93 15.61 34.93
N ILE A 241 7.06 16.24 34.63
CA ILE A 241 7.22 17.15 33.47
C ILE A 241 8.34 16.59 32.59
N GLY A 242 7.95 16.05 31.43
CA GLY A 242 8.85 15.30 30.55
C GLY A 242 9.35 14.01 31.22
N GLU A 243 10.67 13.81 31.25
CA GLU A 243 11.32 12.70 31.97
C GLU A 243 11.68 13.04 33.43
N GLY A 244 11.42 14.27 33.88
CA GLY A 244 11.72 14.75 35.23
C GLY A 244 10.54 14.68 36.21
N ILE A 245 10.85 14.73 37.51
CA ILE A 245 9.90 14.98 38.59
C ILE A 245 10.28 16.30 39.24
N GLU A 246 9.35 17.24 39.21
CA GLU A 246 9.43 18.57 39.81
C GLU A 246 8.51 18.65 41.03
N TYR A 247 8.78 19.60 41.94
CA TYR A 247 8.07 19.70 43.21
C TYR A 247 7.54 21.11 43.46
N GLY A 248 6.43 21.19 44.19
CA GLY A 248 5.80 22.45 44.55
C GLY A 248 4.85 22.33 45.74
N THR A 249 4.14 23.42 46.00
CA THR A 249 3.25 23.58 47.14
C THR A 249 1.89 24.09 46.67
N VAL A 250 0.78 23.46 47.09
CA VAL A 250 -0.58 23.84 46.70
C VAL A 250 -0.91 25.25 47.24
N ILE A 251 -1.36 26.15 46.38
CA ILE A 251 -1.80 27.52 46.72
C ILE A 251 -3.27 27.79 46.37
N PHE A 252 -3.89 26.92 45.57
CA PHE A 252 -5.29 26.95 45.17
C PHE A 252 -5.76 25.52 44.87
N CYS A 253 -6.99 25.16 45.22
CA CYS A 253 -7.61 23.87 44.88
C CYS A 253 -9.13 24.03 44.91
N ASP A 254 -9.74 24.30 43.76
CA ASP A 254 -11.20 24.56 43.63
C ASP A 254 -11.67 24.34 42.17
N LEU A 255 -12.96 24.48 41.91
CA LEU A 255 -13.56 24.49 40.57
C LEU A 255 -13.36 25.84 39.87
N LEU A 256 -13.22 25.83 38.53
CA LEU A 256 -13.08 27.06 37.75
C LEU A 256 -14.45 27.73 37.46
N PRO A 257 -14.63 29.03 37.79
CA PRO A 257 -15.89 29.72 37.56
C PRO A 257 -16.36 29.66 36.10
N GLY A 258 -17.54 29.08 35.89
CA GLY A 258 -18.17 28.96 34.57
C GLY A 258 -17.64 27.84 33.67
N ASN A 259 -16.83 26.91 34.20
CA ASN A 259 -16.37 25.73 33.44
C ASN A 259 -16.28 24.48 34.34
N GLU A 260 -17.35 24.26 35.12
CA GLU A 260 -17.45 23.22 36.18
C GLU A 260 -17.25 21.79 35.66
N SER A 261 -17.48 21.55 34.37
CA SER A 261 -17.22 20.28 33.69
C SER A 261 -15.73 19.92 33.49
N LEU A 262 -14.79 20.82 33.82
CA LEU A 262 -13.34 20.53 33.80
C LEU A 262 -12.80 19.96 35.12
N GLY A 263 -13.63 19.76 36.15
CA GLY A 263 -13.22 19.20 37.43
C GLY A 263 -12.41 20.17 38.31
N TYR A 264 -11.84 19.64 39.39
CA TYR A 264 -11.02 20.40 40.32
C TYR A 264 -9.65 20.73 39.71
N VAL A 265 -9.27 22.01 39.75
CA VAL A 265 -7.94 22.46 39.35
C VAL A 265 -7.13 22.90 40.56
N VAL A 266 -5.82 22.69 40.47
CA VAL A 266 -4.88 22.92 41.55
C VAL A 266 -3.84 23.94 41.07
N GLY A 267 -3.76 25.06 41.77
CA GLY A 267 -2.69 26.03 41.61
C GLY A 267 -1.51 25.62 42.49
N VAL A 268 -0.30 25.55 41.93
CA VAL A 268 0.91 25.06 42.62
C VAL A 268 2.04 26.07 42.48
N ASP A 269 2.65 26.48 43.61
CA ASP A 269 3.88 27.27 43.70
C ASP A 269 5.10 26.33 43.71
N MET A 270 5.76 26.25 42.56
CA MET A 270 6.90 25.37 42.28
C MET A 270 8.16 25.83 42.99
N ASP A 271 9.01 24.87 43.38
CA ASP A 271 10.31 25.16 43.98
C ASP A 271 11.31 25.70 42.96
N ASN A 272 11.14 25.33 41.68
CA ASN A 272 11.90 25.79 40.52
C ASN A 272 11.07 26.76 39.67
N PRO A 273 11.68 27.76 39.00
CA PRO A 273 10.97 28.75 38.20
C PRO A 273 10.57 28.18 36.82
N ILE A 274 9.53 27.35 36.82
CA ILE A 274 8.91 26.72 35.64
C ILE A 274 7.41 27.05 35.50
N GLY A 275 6.95 28.07 36.23
CA GLY A 275 5.58 28.56 36.23
C GLY A 275 5.26 29.47 35.03
N ASN A 276 3.97 29.60 34.75
CA ASN A 276 3.41 30.48 33.72
C ASN A 276 2.05 31.10 34.10
N TRP A 277 1.56 30.87 35.32
CA TRP A 277 0.22 31.25 35.77
C TRP A 277 0.27 32.41 36.76
N ASP A 278 -0.57 33.43 36.58
CA ASP A 278 -0.57 34.69 37.37
C ASP A 278 -1.64 34.72 38.47
N GLY A 279 -2.09 33.56 38.94
CA GLY A 279 -3.14 33.46 39.95
C GLY A 279 -4.55 33.88 39.46
N ARG A 280 -4.74 34.09 38.15
CA ARG A 280 -6.02 34.52 37.55
C ARG A 280 -6.60 33.50 36.58
N TYR A 281 -7.93 33.49 36.45
CA TYR A 281 -8.64 32.77 35.38
C TYR A 281 -9.72 33.69 34.81
N ASN A 282 -9.74 33.86 33.48
CA ASN A 282 -10.63 34.81 32.79
C ASN A 282 -10.64 36.23 33.40
N GLY A 283 -9.49 36.68 33.94
CA GLY A 283 -9.31 37.97 34.62
C GLY A 283 -9.67 37.99 36.12
N ILE A 284 -10.50 37.05 36.58
CA ILE A 284 -10.85 36.86 37.99
C ILE A 284 -9.61 36.36 38.74
N GLN A 285 -9.27 36.98 39.86
CA GLN A 285 -8.17 36.51 40.70
C GLN A 285 -8.66 35.39 41.64
N LEU A 286 -8.00 34.24 41.57
CA LEU A 286 -8.37 33.04 42.32
C LEU A 286 -7.54 32.85 43.60
N CYS A 287 -6.29 33.29 43.59
CA CYS A 287 -5.41 33.21 44.77
C CYS A 287 -4.39 34.36 44.84
N SER A 288 -3.61 34.36 45.91
CA SER A 288 -2.36 35.13 46.04
C SER A 288 -1.18 34.18 45.83
N PHE A 289 -0.17 34.61 45.07
CA PHE A 289 0.95 33.78 44.61
C PHE A 289 2.30 34.50 44.80
N ALA A 290 3.40 33.75 44.72
CA ALA A 290 4.75 34.28 44.96
C ALA A 290 5.39 34.93 43.72
N SER A 291 5.35 34.25 42.57
CA SER A 291 5.79 34.77 41.26
C SER A 291 5.09 34.02 40.13
N VAL A 292 4.75 34.70 39.03
CA VAL A 292 4.18 34.05 37.82
C VAL A 292 5.14 32.97 37.30
N GLU A 293 6.44 33.23 37.41
CA GLU A 293 7.52 32.33 37.00
C GLU A 293 7.65 31.08 37.91
N SER A 294 7.01 31.04 39.08
CA SER A 294 6.96 29.84 39.94
C SER A 294 5.59 29.16 39.99
N THR A 295 4.50 29.79 39.54
CA THR A 295 3.16 29.19 39.65
C THR A 295 2.62 28.53 38.39
N LEU A 296 2.01 27.35 38.56
CA LEU A 296 1.26 26.61 37.54
C LEU A 296 -0.19 26.42 37.98
N LEU A 297 -1.09 26.22 37.00
CA LEU A 297 -2.47 25.76 37.21
C LEU A 297 -2.67 24.46 36.42
N LEU A 298 -3.04 23.39 37.10
CA LEU A 298 -3.11 22.02 36.56
C LEU A 298 -4.43 21.34 36.97
N HIS A 299 -4.85 20.27 36.31
CA HIS A 299 -5.98 19.47 36.80
C HIS A 299 -5.53 18.61 37.99
N ILE A 300 -6.42 18.33 38.95
CA ILE A 300 -6.04 17.63 40.19
C ILE A 300 -5.39 16.25 39.94
N ASN A 301 -5.75 15.57 38.85
CA ASN A 301 -5.17 14.26 38.47
C ASN A 301 -3.70 14.35 38.02
N ASP A 302 -3.23 15.53 37.59
CA ASP A 302 -1.83 15.74 37.22
C ASP A 302 -0.92 15.92 38.46
N VAL A 303 -1.53 16.15 39.63
CA VAL A 303 -0.86 16.59 40.86
C VAL A 303 -0.75 15.46 41.88
N ILE A 304 0.47 14.97 42.13
CA ILE A 304 0.69 13.81 43.02
C ILE A 304 1.00 14.30 44.45
N PRO A 305 0.12 14.08 45.45
CA PRO A 305 0.38 14.47 46.84
C PRO A 305 1.54 13.70 47.46
N GLU A 306 2.46 14.43 48.08
CA GLU A 306 3.63 13.87 48.77
C GLU A 306 3.21 13.37 50.17
N THR A 307 2.54 12.22 50.23
CA THR A 307 2.02 11.66 51.50
C THR A 307 3.13 11.43 52.52
N ALA A 308 2.90 11.85 53.77
CA ALA A 308 3.90 11.90 54.84
C ALA A 308 4.25 10.50 55.42
N SER A 309 4.85 9.63 54.61
CA SER A 309 5.06 8.21 54.94
C SER A 309 6.43 7.62 54.52
N GLN A 310 7.46 8.44 54.25
CA GLN A 310 8.86 7.99 54.16
C GLN A 310 9.82 8.79 55.05
N GLU A 311 9.78 8.53 56.36
CA GLU A 311 10.86 8.93 57.27
C GLU A 311 12.18 8.20 56.95
N ARG A 312 13.08 8.95 56.29
CA ARG A 312 14.55 8.87 56.35
C ARG A 312 15.17 7.67 57.09
N ARG A 313 15.76 6.72 56.34
CA ARG A 313 16.88 5.89 56.85
C ARG A 313 18.13 5.95 55.96
N VAL A 314 18.75 7.12 56.01
CA VAL A 314 20.20 7.40 56.08
C VAL A 314 21.15 6.37 55.44
N PRO A 315 21.96 6.76 54.43
CA PRO A 315 23.05 5.90 53.94
C PRO A 315 24.10 5.69 55.04
N LYS A 316 24.22 4.44 55.53
CA LYS A 316 25.20 4.11 56.58
C LYS A 316 26.62 4.05 56.03
N LEU A 317 27.43 5.05 56.41
CA LEU A 317 28.87 4.90 56.49
C LEU A 317 29.26 3.79 57.49
N THR A 318 30.46 3.24 57.31
CA THR A 318 30.97 2.02 57.96
C THR A 318 31.42 2.23 59.42
N PHE A 319 31.49 1.15 60.23
CA PHE A 319 32.61 0.91 61.19
C PHE A 319 32.59 -0.50 61.86
N ALA A 320 33.79 -1.07 62.08
CA ALA A 320 34.25 -2.13 63.04
C ALA A 320 33.31 -3.31 63.48
N SER A 321 33.69 -4.60 63.27
CA SER A 321 34.63 -5.46 64.06
C SER A 321 34.00 -6.08 65.33
N ARG A 322 34.18 -7.36 65.74
CA ARG A 322 35.24 -8.42 65.56
C ARG A 322 34.57 -9.81 65.30
N GLY A 323 35.26 -10.90 64.89
CA GLY A 323 36.68 -11.15 64.58
C GLY A 323 36.98 -12.66 64.38
N SER A 324 38.27 -13.01 64.19
CA SER A 324 38.85 -14.35 63.93
C SER A 324 38.47 -15.05 62.60
N GLY A 325 39.43 -15.53 61.78
CA GLY A 325 40.88 -15.35 61.87
C GLY A 325 41.71 -16.04 60.75
N ASP A 326 43.01 -15.70 60.75
CA ASP A 326 44.17 -16.39 60.14
C ASP A 326 44.44 -16.34 58.61
N LYS A 327 45.59 -15.70 58.23
CA LYS A 327 46.47 -15.91 57.02
C LYS A 327 45.87 -15.66 55.60
N SER A 328 46.58 -15.25 54.53
CA SER A 328 47.92 -14.66 54.24
C SER A 328 48.05 -14.52 52.69
N LEU A 329 48.60 -13.51 51.99
CA LEU A 329 49.21 -12.17 52.23
C LEU A 329 49.09 -11.29 50.94
N PHE A 330 49.45 -9.99 51.06
CA PHE A 330 49.97 -8.95 50.11
C PHE A 330 50.43 -9.28 48.65
N ASN A 331 50.57 -8.35 47.68
CA ASN A 331 50.52 -6.85 47.69
C ASN A 331 50.26 -6.16 46.33
N HIS A 332 49.55 -5.02 46.36
CA HIS A 332 49.73 -3.68 45.69
C HIS A 332 50.36 -3.52 44.27
N SER A 333 49.86 -2.59 43.42
CA SER A 333 50.22 -1.13 43.47
C SER A 333 49.15 -0.14 42.91
N LYS A 334 49.40 1.20 43.01
CA LYS A 334 48.49 2.34 42.73
C LYS A 334 49.20 3.59 42.16
N GLN A 335 48.48 4.45 41.41
CA GLN A 335 48.32 5.95 41.50
C GLN A 335 47.66 6.49 40.18
N LYS A 336 46.75 7.49 40.05
CA LYS A 336 46.19 8.65 40.82
C LYS A 336 47.04 9.95 40.72
N VAL A 337 46.56 11.18 40.40
CA VAL A 337 45.20 11.83 40.26
C VAL A 337 45.05 12.49 38.84
N THR A 338 44.37 13.60 38.45
CA THR A 338 43.59 14.79 38.99
C THR A 338 42.81 15.45 37.81
N GLY A 339 41.73 16.24 37.92
CA GLY A 339 40.73 16.47 38.99
C GLY A 339 40.28 17.95 39.18
N SER A 340 38.97 18.27 39.07
CA SER A 340 38.32 19.51 39.56
C SER A 340 36.77 19.44 39.51
N THR A 341 36.04 20.16 40.38
CA THR A 341 34.55 20.10 40.57
C THR A 341 33.97 21.41 41.18
N SER A 342 32.66 21.69 41.03
CA SER A 342 31.93 22.77 41.74
C SER A 342 30.40 22.54 41.82
N GLU A 343 29.76 22.99 42.91
CA GLU A 343 28.31 22.88 43.20
C GLU A 343 27.55 24.21 43.04
N PRO A 344 26.20 24.15 42.96
CA PRO A 344 25.28 25.00 43.74
C PRO A 344 24.24 24.13 44.50
N GLY A 345 23.43 24.63 45.45
CA GLY A 345 23.32 25.97 46.06
C GLY A 345 21.97 26.10 46.79
N ASN A 346 21.97 26.10 48.12
CA ASN A 346 20.74 25.85 48.91
C ASN A 346 19.98 27.14 49.32
N ARG A 347 18.63 27.12 49.28
CA ARG A 347 17.73 28.20 49.76
C ARG A 347 16.81 27.67 50.88
N ASN A 348 16.91 28.25 52.08
CA ASN A 348 15.90 28.04 53.12
C ASN A 348 14.61 28.83 52.79
N ARG A 349 13.44 28.19 52.88
CA ARG A 349 12.12 28.83 52.74
C ARG A 349 11.66 29.37 54.10
N SER A 350 11.01 30.53 54.11
CA SER A 350 10.27 31.05 55.26
C SER A 350 8.79 30.66 55.13
N GLU A 351 8.18 30.23 56.23
CA GLU A 351 6.76 29.82 56.25
C GLU A 351 5.84 31.02 56.00
N PHE A 352 5.16 31.02 54.85
CA PHE A 352 4.04 31.89 54.54
C PHE A 352 2.80 31.01 54.33
N PHE A 353 1.75 31.26 55.10
CA PHE A 353 0.47 30.54 55.00
C PHE A 353 -0.49 31.34 54.11
N TYR A 354 -0.99 30.70 53.05
CA TYR A 354 -2.00 31.32 52.18
C TYR A 354 -3.42 31.12 52.75
N THR A 355 -4.25 32.16 52.68
CA THR A 355 -5.63 32.16 53.22
C THR A 355 -6.62 32.76 52.22
N LEU A 356 -7.73 32.06 51.97
CA LEU A 356 -8.85 32.56 51.16
C LEU A 356 -9.51 33.80 51.79
N ASN A 357 -9.84 34.78 50.95
CA ASN A 357 -10.58 35.99 51.34
C ASN A 357 -11.48 36.40 50.16
N GLY A 358 -12.74 36.74 50.42
CA GLY A 358 -13.75 36.92 49.37
C GLY A 358 -14.26 38.34 49.17
N SER A 359 -15.09 38.50 48.14
CA SER A 359 -16.07 39.58 47.93
C SER A 359 -15.60 40.99 47.50
N SER A 360 -15.87 41.30 46.22
CA SER A 360 -16.74 42.42 45.78
C SER A 360 -16.15 43.69 45.09
N VAL A 361 -16.97 44.21 44.16
CA VAL A 361 -17.03 45.54 43.48
C VAL A 361 -16.01 45.93 42.40
N ASP A 362 -16.54 46.67 41.41
CA ASP A 362 -15.98 47.23 40.16
C ASP A 362 -14.62 47.97 40.21
N SER A 363 -13.89 47.97 39.08
CA SER A 363 -13.83 49.15 38.18
C SER A 363 -12.93 49.02 36.94
N GLN A 364 -13.30 49.72 35.86
CA GLN A 364 -12.47 50.05 34.68
C GLN A 364 -11.47 51.19 35.03
N PRO A 365 -10.31 51.36 34.34
CA PRO A 365 -10.31 51.89 32.96
C PRO A 365 -9.07 51.55 32.06
N GLN A 366 -9.01 52.24 30.91
CA GLN A 366 -8.02 52.17 29.82
C GLN A 366 -6.67 52.85 30.09
N THR A 367 -5.59 52.38 29.43
CA THR A 367 -4.56 53.18 28.68
C THR A 367 -3.69 52.20 27.86
N LYS A 368 -3.41 52.34 26.55
CA LYS A 368 -2.75 53.38 25.71
C LYS A 368 -1.20 53.43 25.78
N SER A 369 -0.58 53.32 24.59
CA SER A 369 0.76 53.83 24.21
C SER A 369 1.99 53.04 24.75
N LYS A 370 3.18 53.03 24.13
CA LYS A 370 3.64 53.49 22.79
C LYS A 370 4.99 52.81 22.41
N ASN A 371 5.46 53.10 21.19
CA ASN A 371 6.81 52.93 20.59
C ASN A 371 7.99 52.86 21.59
N THR A 372 9.13 52.24 21.28
CA THR A 372 10.19 52.67 20.31
C THR A 372 11.17 51.47 20.18
N TRP A 373 11.85 51.14 19.07
CA TRP A 373 12.75 51.94 18.22
C TRP A 373 12.65 51.63 16.70
N TYR A 374 13.40 52.39 15.90
CA TYR A 374 13.25 52.63 14.45
C TYR A 374 14.59 53.11 13.86
N ILE A 375 14.75 53.11 12.52
CA ILE A 375 15.90 53.66 11.74
C ILE A 375 17.23 52.86 11.88
N ASP A 376 18.06 52.64 10.85
CA ASP A 376 18.09 53.03 9.42
C ASP A 376 18.47 51.75 8.58
N GLU A 377 18.13 51.50 7.30
CA GLU A 377 18.13 52.34 6.06
C GLU A 377 19.57 52.75 5.64
N VAL A 378 20.00 52.92 4.38
CA VAL A 378 19.35 53.28 3.10
C VAL A 378 19.94 52.49 1.90
N ALA A 379 19.17 52.48 0.80
CA ALA A 379 19.36 52.03 -0.60
C ALA A 379 20.64 52.54 -1.36
N GLU A 380 20.83 52.45 -2.70
CA GLU A 380 19.98 52.11 -3.86
C GLU A 380 20.81 51.62 -5.09
N ASP A 381 20.14 51.35 -6.22
CA ASP A 381 20.66 51.03 -7.59
C ASP A 381 21.20 52.32 -8.30
N PRO A 382 21.57 52.43 -9.62
CA PRO A 382 21.65 51.43 -10.71
C PRO A 382 22.82 51.51 -11.74
N ALA A 383 22.93 50.44 -12.55
CA ALA A 383 23.24 50.40 -14.01
C ALA A 383 24.67 50.57 -14.64
N LYS A 384 24.84 49.84 -15.77
CA LYS A 384 25.67 50.06 -17.00
C LYS A 384 27.20 49.74 -17.07
N SER A 385 27.54 48.77 -17.93
CA SER A 385 28.22 48.93 -19.27
C SER A 385 29.49 48.10 -19.62
N LEU A 386 29.37 47.38 -20.75
CA LEU A 386 30.30 47.19 -21.90
C LEU A 386 31.82 46.93 -21.74
N ALA A 387 32.26 45.73 -22.15
CA ALA A 387 33.29 45.42 -23.18
C ALA A 387 33.70 43.92 -23.03
N ASP A 388 33.67 42.99 -24.00
CA ASP A 388 33.82 42.94 -25.47
C ASP A 388 35.27 42.66 -25.97
N SER A 389 35.48 41.47 -26.55
CA SER A 389 36.64 41.08 -27.37
C SER A 389 36.35 39.79 -28.16
N SER A 390 36.76 39.71 -29.44
CA SER A 390 36.20 38.75 -30.41
C SER A 390 37.22 38.11 -31.38
N SER A 391 37.02 36.84 -31.77
CA SER A 391 37.35 36.27 -33.11
C SER A 391 37.04 34.76 -33.19
N GLY A 392 36.52 34.18 -34.28
CA GLY A 392 35.94 34.77 -35.49
C GLY A 392 35.78 33.79 -36.67
N PHE A 393 34.68 33.94 -37.43
CA PHE A 393 34.40 33.46 -38.80
C PHE A 393 34.32 31.95 -39.16
N GLY A 394 33.29 31.59 -39.96
CA GLY A 394 33.14 30.26 -40.56
C GLY A 394 31.79 29.97 -41.23
N HIS A 395 31.30 30.79 -42.17
CA HIS A 395 30.05 30.53 -42.90
C HIS A 395 30.16 29.43 -43.97
N SER A 396 29.14 28.59 -44.10
CA SER A 396 28.65 28.01 -45.36
C SER A 396 27.23 27.43 -45.21
N SER A 397 26.50 27.28 -46.32
CA SER A 397 25.13 26.74 -46.39
C SER A 397 24.97 25.89 -47.68
N PRO A 398 23.83 25.22 -47.95
CA PRO A 398 23.87 23.79 -48.32
C PRO A 398 23.78 23.48 -49.83
N PRO A 399 24.03 22.21 -50.20
CA PRO A 399 23.50 21.59 -51.42
C PRO A 399 22.36 20.59 -51.15
N LEU A 400 21.72 20.11 -52.23
CA LEU A 400 20.48 19.32 -52.22
C LEU A 400 20.67 17.80 -52.32
N GLN A 401 19.53 17.10 -52.18
CA GLN A 401 19.20 15.72 -52.54
C GLN A 401 19.96 15.14 -53.76
N PRO A 402 20.17 13.82 -53.79
CA PRO A 402 19.34 13.03 -54.71
C PRO A 402 18.79 11.72 -54.10
N SER A 403 17.89 11.07 -54.85
CA SER A 403 17.26 9.79 -54.53
C SER A 403 17.49 8.76 -55.69
N PRO A 404 16.89 7.55 -55.70
CA PRO A 404 17.63 6.30 -55.64
C PRO A 404 17.94 5.64 -57.00
N THR A 405 18.81 4.62 -56.98
CA THR A 405 19.01 3.67 -58.09
C THR A 405 18.85 2.22 -57.63
N ASN A 406 18.03 1.46 -58.36
CA ASN A 406 17.83 0.02 -58.16
C ASN A 406 18.94 -0.81 -58.85
N CYS A 407 19.35 -1.91 -58.21
CA CYS A 407 19.91 -3.07 -58.90
C CYS A 407 19.27 -4.38 -58.39
N LEU A 408 18.37 -4.91 -59.22
CA LEU A 408 18.04 -6.34 -59.33
C LEU A 408 19.30 -7.10 -59.82
N SER A 409 19.49 -8.42 -59.68
CA SER A 409 18.74 -9.53 -59.04
C SER A 409 19.63 -10.79 -59.06
N ASN A 410 19.24 -11.88 -58.38
CA ASN A 410 19.06 -13.19 -59.04
C ASN A 410 18.46 -14.27 -58.10
N GLU A 411 17.55 -15.09 -58.63
CA GLU A 411 17.08 -16.33 -57.99
C GLU A 411 18.01 -17.52 -58.27
N ASN A 412 17.95 -18.54 -57.39
CA ASN A 412 17.64 -19.94 -57.74
C ASN A 412 17.29 -20.66 -56.41
N ARG A 413 16.10 -21.25 -56.19
CA ARG A 413 15.60 -22.53 -56.75
C ARG A 413 16.59 -23.68 -56.48
N PHE A 414 16.28 -24.78 -55.78
CA PHE A 414 15.07 -25.62 -55.88
C PHE A 414 14.84 -26.58 -54.67
N HIS A 415 13.59 -27.08 -54.56
CA HIS A 415 13.14 -28.41 -54.10
C HIS A 415 13.66 -29.10 -52.80
N SER A 416 12.86 -28.99 -51.74
CA SER A 416 12.04 -30.08 -51.14
C SER A 416 12.60 -31.51 -50.90
N LEU A 417 12.73 -31.87 -49.60
CA LEU A 417 12.40 -33.20 -48.98
C LEU A 417 13.32 -34.39 -49.41
N PRO A 418 13.18 -35.69 -48.97
CA PRO A 418 12.07 -36.34 -48.23
C PRO A 418 12.38 -37.46 -47.18
N PHE A 419 11.28 -38.02 -46.60
CA PHE A 419 11.12 -39.30 -45.85
C PHE A 419 11.73 -39.40 -44.42
N SER A 420 11.20 -40.17 -43.44
CA SER A 420 10.33 -41.38 -43.36
C SER A 420 9.47 -41.40 -42.06
N LEU A 421 8.42 -42.20 -41.82
CA LEU A 421 7.49 -43.02 -42.64
C LEU A 421 6.22 -43.47 -41.82
N THR A 422 5.01 -43.34 -42.40
CA THR A 422 3.77 -44.18 -42.24
C THR A 422 3.14 -44.58 -40.88
N LYS A 423 1.81 -44.36 -40.79
CA LYS A 423 0.79 -45.41 -41.04
C LYS A 423 -0.61 -44.84 -41.37
N THR A 424 -1.48 -45.67 -41.96
CA THR A 424 -2.88 -45.40 -42.40
C THR A 424 -3.79 -46.56 -41.88
N SER A 425 -5.12 -46.67 -42.07
CA SER A 425 -6.14 -46.14 -43.04
C SER A 425 -7.55 -46.32 -42.39
N ASN A 426 -8.74 -45.97 -42.92
CA ASN A 426 -9.24 -45.28 -44.14
C ASN A 426 -10.73 -44.85 -43.94
N THR A 427 -11.35 -44.17 -44.93
CA THR A 427 -12.80 -44.17 -45.36
C THR A 427 -13.95 -44.45 -44.36
N ASN A 428 -15.13 -43.79 -44.38
CA ASN A 428 -15.77 -42.83 -45.30
C ASN A 428 -16.97 -42.12 -44.61
N GLY A 429 -17.38 -40.92 -45.05
CA GLY A 429 -18.64 -40.28 -44.61
C GLY A 429 -18.83 -38.79 -44.95
N THR A 430 -19.53 -38.49 -46.05
CA THR A 430 -19.99 -37.13 -46.46
C THR A 430 -21.43 -36.86 -45.97
N ILE A 431 -21.98 -35.64 -45.86
CA ILE A 431 -21.60 -34.27 -46.29
C ILE A 431 -22.29 -33.28 -45.29
N GLY A 432 -22.06 -31.96 -45.19
CA GLY A 432 -21.18 -30.98 -45.86
C GLY A 432 -21.63 -29.53 -45.52
N HIS A 433 -20.91 -28.50 -46.00
CA HIS A 433 -21.34 -27.09 -46.26
C HIS A 433 -22.21 -26.37 -45.17
N SER A 434 -21.83 -25.30 -44.45
CA SER A 434 -20.93 -24.14 -44.67
C SER A 434 -21.23 -23.31 -45.94
N PRO A 435 -21.19 -21.94 -45.93
CA PRO A 435 -20.67 -21.05 -44.88
C PRO A 435 -21.56 -19.81 -44.51
N LEU A 436 -21.04 -19.05 -43.54
CA LEU A 436 -21.10 -17.59 -43.31
C LEU A 436 -21.76 -16.68 -44.38
N SER A 437 -22.46 -15.60 -43.96
CA SER A 437 -21.90 -14.22 -44.04
C SER A 437 -22.78 -13.13 -43.37
N LEU A 438 -22.16 -11.97 -43.16
CA LEU A 438 -22.64 -10.70 -42.59
C LEU A 438 -23.59 -9.92 -43.53
N SER A 439 -24.35 -8.95 -43.00
CA SER A 439 -24.15 -7.49 -43.25
C SER A 439 -25.38 -6.63 -42.88
N VAL A 440 -25.26 -5.30 -43.00
CA VAL A 440 -26.19 -4.26 -42.51
C VAL A 440 -26.58 -3.31 -43.64
N GLN A 441 -27.87 -2.98 -43.81
CA GLN A 441 -28.35 -1.64 -44.22
C GLN A 441 -29.89 -1.48 -44.22
N SER A 442 -30.35 -0.23 -44.26
CA SER A 442 -31.75 0.21 -44.15
C SER A 442 -32.42 0.47 -45.52
N VAL A 443 -33.74 0.31 -45.61
CA VAL A 443 -34.61 1.09 -46.54
C VAL A 443 -35.98 1.34 -45.89
N ILE A 444 -36.68 2.37 -46.37
CA ILE A 444 -38.01 2.87 -45.97
C ILE A 444 -39.15 2.03 -46.59
N GLY A 445 -40.30 1.92 -45.90
CA GLY A 445 -41.57 1.40 -46.41
C GLY A 445 -42.73 1.78 -45.47
N ASP A 446 -43.94 2.00 -45.99
CA ASP A 446 -44.97 2.84 -45.33
C ASP A 446 -46.43 2.34 -45.56
N VAL A 447 -47.37 2.90 -44.80
CA VAL A 447 -48.84 2.98 -45.01
C VAL A 447 -49.78 1.83 -44.54
N ASN A 448 -50.67 2.23 -43.60
CA ASN A 448 -52.08 1.85 -43.33
C ASN A 448 -52.53 0.88 -42.19
N THR A 449 -53.52 1.41 -41.46
CA THR A 449 -54.26 0.96 -40.26
C THR A 449 -55.62 0.29 -40.64
N PRO A 450 -56.48 -0.27 -39.72
CA PRO A 450 -57.12 0.44 -38.59
C PRO A 450 -57.45 -0.35 -37.27
N ALA A 451 -57.67 0.41 -36.18
CA ALA A 451 -58.58 0.23 -35.01
C ALA A 451 -58.67 -1.15 -34.28
N THR A 452 -58.74 -1.28 -32.94
CA THR A 452 -58.92 -0.35 -31.78
C THR A 452 -58.37 -1.07 -30.49
N GLN A 453 -58.45 -0.64 -29.22
CA GLN A 453 -59.22 0.43 -28.54
C GLN A 453 -58.36 1.29 -27.56
N GLU A 454 -58.58 1.22 -26.23
CA GLU A 454 -58.27 2.31 -25.29
C GLU A 454 -57.74 1.90 -23.89
N SER A 455 -57.16 2.91 -23.21
CA SER A 455 -56.89 3.07 -21.76
C SER A 455 -55.45 2.80 -21.27
N PRO A 456 -55.00 3.46 -20.18
CA PRO A 456 -54.64 4.88 -20.20
C PRO A 456 -53.12 5.12 -20.09
N SER A 457 -52.65 6.28 -20.56
CA SER A 457 -51.22 6.59 -20.70
C SER A 457 -50.51 6.93 -19.38
N THR A 458 -49.45 6.18 -19.06
CA THR A 458 -48.42 6.64 -18.11
C THR A 458 -47.47 7.60 -18.83
N VAL A 459 -47.07 8.70 -18.19
CA VAL A 459 -46.16 9.70 -18.79
C VAL A 459 -44.75 9.12 -18.89
N MET A 460 -44.18 9.08 -20.10
CA MET A 460 -42.78 8.70 -20.29
C MET A 460 -41.84 9.87 -19.95
N PRO A 461 -40.66 9.61 -19.36
CA PRO A 461 -39.68 10.66 -19.09
C PRO A 461 -39.13 11.26 -20.39
N VAL A 462 -39.01 12.58 -20.44
CA VAL A 462 -38.42 13.30 -21.58
C VAL A 462 -36.89 13.21 -21.48
N ASN A 463 -36.22 12.75 -22.54
CA ASN A 463 -34.76 12.66 -22.60
C ASN A 463 -34.10 14.04 -22.43
N ASN A 464 -33.59 14.30 -21.22
CA ASN A 464 -33.00 15.57 -20.84
C ASN A 464 -31.48 15.52 -21.01
N LEU A 465 -30.99 15.95 -22.18
CA LEU A 465 -29.58 15.86 -22.62
C LEU A 465 -28.55 16.49 -21.66
N HIS A 466 -28.98 17.32 -20.71
CA HIS A 466 -28.11 18.01 -19.75
C HIS A 466 -28.56 17.87 -18.28
N GLY A 467 -29.53 16.99 -17.98
CA GLY A 467 -29.99 16.74 -16.60
C GLY A 467 -30.66 17.91 -15.87
N LEU A 468 -30.93 19.03 -16.56
CA LEU A 468 -31.42 20.28 -15.97
C LEU A 468 -32.86 20.16 -15.44
N GLU A 469 -33.07 20.44 -14.17
CA GLU A 469 -34.38 20.42 -13.50
C GLU A 469 -34.74 21.78 -12.87
N ALA A 470 -35.96 21.90 -12.32
CA ALA A 470 -36.37 23.09 -11.57
C ALA A 470 -35.56 23.20 -10.26
N GLY A 471 -34.82 24.30 -10.11
CA GLY A 471 -33.77 24.49 -9.09
C GLY A 471 -32.36 24.51 -9.66
N SER A 472 -32.14 24.02 -10.88
CA SER A 472 -30.81 24.04 -11.53
C SER A 472 -30.35 25.45 -11.89
N LEU A 473 -29.07 25.75 -11.63
CA LEU A 473 -28.37 26.92 -12.18
C LEU A 473 -28.05 26.68 -13.66
N ALA A 474 -28.43 27.61 -14.53
CA ALA A 474 -28.29 27.49 -15.97
C ALA A 474 -27.75 28.75 -16.65
N GLU A 475 -26.86 28.54 -17.63
CA GLU A 475 -26.48 29.54 -18.62
C GLU A 475 -27.34 29.40 -19.90
N VAL A 476 -27.64 30.52 -20.53
CA VAL A 476 -28.26 30.60 -21.86
C VAL A 476 -27.30 31.34 -22.79
N LYS A 477 -26.93 30.68 -23.89
CA LYS A 477 -25.92 31.19 -24.85
C LYS A 477 -26.48 32.24 -25.80
N GLU A 478 -26.63 33.45 -25.30
CA GLU A 478 -26.65 34.69 -26.10
C GLU A 478 -25.31 35.45 -25.96
N ASN A 479 -25.20 36.65 -26.54
CA ASN A 479 -24.02 37.51 -26.45
C ASN A 479 -24.42 38.90 -25.92
N PRO A 480 -24.13 39.25 -24.65
CA PRO A 480 -23.53 38.40 -23.60
C PRO A 480 -24.47 37.25 -23.17
N PRO A 481 -23.95 36.18 -22.53
CA PRO A 481 -24.76 35.08 -22.02
C PRO A 481 -25.59 35.52 -20.80
N PHE A 482 -26.77 34.92 -20.64
CA PHE A 482 -27.62 35.12 -19.47
C PHE A 482 -27.47 33.97 -18.47
N TYR A 483 -27.42 34.32 -17.18
CA TYR A 483 -27.32 33.37 -16.06
C TYR A 483 -28.56 33.46 -15.17
N GLY A 484 -29.04 32.31 -14.67
CA GLY A 484 -30.21 32.28 -13.79
C GLY A 484 -30.55 30.89 -13.25
N VAL A 485 -31.54 30.84 -12.35
CA VAL A 485 -32.08 29.60 -11.79
C VAL A 485 -33.32 29.18 -12.58
N ILE A 486 -33.37 27.93 -13.05
CA ILE A 486 -34.58 27.38 -13.66
C ILE A 486 -35.67 27.27 -12.59
N ARG A 487 -36.73 28.07 -12.70
CA ARG A 487 -37.90 28.04 -11.81
C ARG A 487 -39.03 27.13 -12.30
N TRP A 488 -39.05 26.83 -13.60
CA TRP A 488 -40.10 26.02 -14.22
C TRP A 488 -39.57 25.28 -15.45
N ILE A 489 -40.05 24.06 -15.70
CA ILE A 489 -39.86 23.32 -16.95
C ILE A 489 -41.20 22.75 -17.38
N GLY A 490 -41.55 22.86 -18.65
CA GLY A 490 -42.74 22.25 -19.21
C GLY A 490 -43.06 22.71 -20.63
N GLN A 491 -44.24 22.33 -21.14
CA GLN A 491 -44.70 22.68 -22.48
C GLN A 491 -45.93 23.61 -22.38
N PRO A 492 -45.80 24.92 -22.67
CA PRO A 492 -46.93 25.84 -22.65
C PRO A 492 -47.98 25.50 -23.73
N PRO A 493 -49.28 25.74 -23.49
CA PRO A 493 -50.30 25.62 -24.52
C PRO A 493 -49.95 26.44 -25.78
N GLY A 494 -50.02 25.80 -26.95
CA GLY A 494 -49.62 26.41 -28.21
C GLY A 494 -48.10 26.63 -28.37
N VAL A 495 -47.28 25.73 -27.80
CA VAL A 495 -45.84 25.59 -28.07
C VAL A 495 -45.51 24.10 -28.19
N ASN A 496 -44.70 23.71 -29.19
CA ASN A 496 -44.34 22.31 -29.45
C ASN A 496 -42.96 21.90 -28.88
N ASP A 497 -42.18 22.85 -28.38
CA ASP A 497 -40.94 22.61 -27.63
C ASP A 497 -41.20 22.68 -26.11
N VAL A 498 -40.50 21.84 -25.35
CA VAL A 498 -40.37 22.04 -23.89
C VAL A 498 -39.53 23.29 -23.64
N LEU A 499 -40.07 24.20 -22.83
CA LEU A 499 -39.39 25.42 -22.38
C LEU A 499 -38.91 25.29 -20.93
N ALA A 500 -37.81 25.96 -20.63
CA ALA A 500 -37.40 26.31 -19.28
C ALA A 500 -37.75 27.79 -19.03
N GLY A 501 -38.32 28.07 -17.87
CA GLY A 501 -38.50 29.41 -17.32
C GLY A 501 -37.41 29.67 -16.29
N LEU A 502 -36.50 30.59 -16.58
CA LEU A 502 -35.38 30.99 -15.71
C LEU A 502 -35.72 32.29 -14.99
N GLU A 503 -35.38 32.39 -13.72
CA GLU A 503 -35.19 33.67 -13.02
C GLU A 503 -33.72 34.08 -13.16
N LEU A 504 -33.48 35.16 -13.90
CA LEU A 504 -32.15 35.70 -14.18
C LEU A 504 -31.56 36.42 -12.97
N GLU A 505 -30.22 36.46 -12.90
CA GLU A 505 -29.50 37.25 -11.89
C GLU A 505 -29.69 38.76 -12.13
N ASP A 506 -29.55 39.22 -13.38
CA ASP A 506 -29.71 40.62 -13.80
C ASP A 506 -31.10 40.92 -14.40
N GLU A 507 -31.51 42.19 -14.36
CA GLU A 507 -32.72 42.64 -15.08
C GLU A 507 -32.46 42.76 -16.59
N CYS A 508 -33.31 42.14 -17.40
CA CYS A 508 -33.23 42.21 -18.85
C CYS A 508 -34.51 42.82 -19.45
N ALA A 509 -34.38 43.81 -20.34
CA ALA A 509 -35.50 44.63 -20.83
C ALA A 509 -36.58 43.85 -21.62
N SER A 510 -36.29 42.63 -22.08
CA SER A 510 -37.21 41.73 -22.79
C SER A 510 -37.87 40.67 -21.88
N CYS A 511 -37.48 40.59 -20.60
CA CYS A 511 -37.93 39.56 -19.67
C CYS A 511 -39.21 39.94 -18.92
N THR A 512 -39.90 38.94 -18.36
CA THR A 512 -41.19 39.10 -17.65
C THR A 512 -41.02 38.96 -16.13
N ASP A 513 -42.13 38.74 -15.41
CA ASP A 513 -42.23 38.55 -13.96
C ASP A 513 -42.57 37.09 -13.56
N GLY A 514 -42.36 36.15 -14.48
CA GLY A 514 -42.75 34.73 -14.38
C GLY A 514 -44.00 34.37 -15.21
N THR A 515 -44.48 35.32 -16.02
CA THR A 515 -45.57 35.12 -16.98
C THR A 515 -45.08 34.85 -18.41
N PHE A 516 -45.79 34.01 -19.16
CA PHE A 516 -45.54 33.71 -20.56
C PHE A 516 -46.87 33.58 -21.32
N LYS A 517 -47.02 34.31 -22.43
CA LYS A 517 -48.28 34.40 -23.22
C LYS A 517 -49.55 34.70 -22.38
N GLY A 518 -49.42 35.42 -21.27
CA GLY A 518 -50.54 35.76 -20.36
C GLY A 518 -50.80 34.75 -19.24
N THR A 519 -50.17 33.56 -19.26
CA THR A 519 -50.26 32.58 -18.17
C THR A 519 -49.07 32.76 -17.21
N ARG A 520 -49.30 32.68 -15.90
CA ARG A 520 -48.23 32.66 -14.89
C ARG A 520 -47.73 31.23 -14.67
N TYR A 521 -46.41 31.04 -14.73
CA TYR A 521 -45.75 29.74 -14.49
C TYR A 521 -44.89 29.75 -13.21
N PHE A 522 -44.32 30.91 -12.87
CA PHE A 522 -43.67 31.16 -11.59
C PHE A 522 -43.84 32.65 -11.19
N THR A 523 -43.19 33.08 -10.10
CA THR A 523 -43.16 34.48 -9.67
C THR A 523 -41.72 34.86 -9.37
N CYS A 524 -41.29 36.01 -9.88
CA CYS A 524 -39.98 36.62 -9.64
C CYS A 524 -40.12 38.15 -9.67
N ALA A 525 -39.01 38.88 -9.52
CA ALA A 525 -39.00 40.32 -9.74
C ALA A 525 -39.35 40.65 -11.22
N PRO A 526 -39.98 41.81 -11.50
CA PRO A 526 -40.21 42.26 -12.87
C PRO A 526 -38.90 42.30 -13.68
N LYS A 527 -38.97 41.93 -14.97
CA LYS A 527 -37.83 41.86 -15.89
C LYS A 527 -36.76 40.80 -15.56
N LYS A 528 -37.08 39.80 -14.73
CA LYS A 528 -36.15 38.69 -14.43
C LYS A 528 -36.56 37.32 -14.96
N ALA A 529 -37.78 37.13 -15.48
CA ALA A 529 -38.16 35.86 -16.09
C ALA A 529 -37.83 35.76 -17.58
N LEU A 530 -37.00 34.78 -17.95
CA LEU A 530 -36.69 34.41 -19.33
C LEU A 530 -37.28 33.02 -19.65
N PHE A 531 -38.04 32.90 -20.75
CA PHE A 531 -38.56 31.62 -21.22
C PHE A 531 -37.86 31.21 -22.53
N VAL A 532 -37.04 30.16 -22.46
CA VAL A 532 -36.25 29.63 -23.58
C VAL A 532 -36.49 28.14 -23.75
N LYS A 533 -36.13 27.57 -24.91
CA LYS A 533 -36.23 26.12 -25.14
C LYS A 533 -35.26 25.40 -24.20
N LEU A 534 -35.67 24.28 -23.58
CA LEU A 534 -34.82 23.56 -22.61
C LEU A 534 -33.46 23.17 -23.22
N LYS A 535 -33.44 22.80 -24.50
CA LYS A 535 -32.24 22.49 -25.30
C LYS A 535 -31.32 23.68 -25.62
N SER A 536 -31.68 24.90 -25.23
CA SER A 536 -30.86 26.11 -25.31
C SER A 536 -30.19 26.46 -23.98
N CYS A 537 -30.62 25.82 -22.89
CA CYS A 537 -30.02 25.96 -21.56
C CYS A 537 -28.84 24.99 -21.42
N ARG A 538 -27.84 25.36 -20.62
CA ARG A 538 -26.75 24.48 -20.17
C ARG A 538 -26.55 24.66 -18.67
N PRO A 539 -25.97 23.69 -17.93
CA PRO A 539 -25.53 23.93 -16.56
C PRO A 539 -24.57 25.13 -16.54
N ASP A 540 -24.73 26.01 -15.55
CA ASP A 540 -23.92 27.22 -15.44
C ASP A 540 -22.42 26.88 -15.34
N SER A 541 -21.64 27.34 -16.32
CA SER A 541 -20.20 27.06 -16.40
C SER A 541 -19.40 27.60 -15.21
N ARG A 542 -19.91 28.61 -14.49
CA ARG A 542 -19.31 29.14 -13.25
C ARG A 542 -19.35 28.14 -12.09
N PHE A 543 -20.28 27.18 -12.13
CA PHE A 543 -20.55 26.22 -11.05
C PHE A 543 -20.43 24.74 -11.48
N ALA A 544 -19.96 24.47 -12.70
CA ALA A 544 -19.88 23.13 -13.28
C ALA A 544 -18.98 22.13 -12.51
N SER A 545 -18.14 22.60 -11.59
CA SER A 545 -17.35 21.76 -10.67
C SER A 545 -18.22 21.00 -9.66
N LEU A 546 -19.40 21.52 -9.30
CA LEU A 546 -20.29 21.00 -8.25
C LEU A 546 -21.19 19.84 -8.70
N GLN A 547 -21.23 19.52 -10.00
CA GLN A 547 -22.02 18.39 -10.50
C GLN A 547 -21.36 17.04 -10.10
N PRO A 548 -22.12 16.05 -9.58
CA PRO A 548 -21.59 14.73 -9.27
C PRO A 548 -21.44 13.89 -10.55
N VAL A 549 -20.23 13.89 -11.13
CA VAL A 549 -19.88 12.95 -12.20
C VAL A 549 -19.79 11.55 -11.59
N PRO A 550 -20.59 10.55 -12.02
CA PRO A 550 -20.70 9.25 -11.35
C PRO A 550 -19.47 8.34 -11.53
N ASN A 551 -18.45 8.78 -12.27
CA ASN A 551 -17.25 7.99 -12.56
C ASN A 551 -16.00 8.86 -12.40
N GLN A 552 -15.21 8.60 -11.35
CA GLN A 552 -14.05 9.41 -10.94
C GLN A 552 -12.97 9.50 -12.03
N ILE A 553 -12.82 8.42 -12.80
CA ILE A 553 -11.89 8.32 -13.94
C ILE A 553 -12.30 9.23 -15.10
N GLU A 554 -13.60 9.45 -15.30
CA GLU A 554 -14.13 10.35 -16.34
C GLU A 554 -14.08 11.81 -15.91
N ARG A 555 -14.10 12.09 -14.60
CA ARG A 555 -13.88 13.45 -14.05
C ARG A 555 -12.49 13.97 -14.45
N CYS A 556 -11.46 13.12 -14.41
CA CYS A 556 -10.11 13.41 -14.93
C CYS A 556 -10.03 13.66 -16.45
N ASN A 557 -11.06 13.26 -17.22
CA ASN A 557 -11.18 13.55 -18.66
C ASN A 557 -12.07 14.77 -18.97
N SER A 558 -12.65 15.42 -17.95
CA SER A 558 -13.54 16.58 -18.12
C SER A 558 -12.76 17.85 -18.45
N LEU A 559 -13.40 18.79 -19.16
CA LEU A 559 -12.83 20.08 -19.56
C LEU A 559 -12.30 20.90 -18.37
N ALA A 560 -12.92 20.78 -17.18
CA ALA A 560 -12.47 21.42 -15.95
C ALA A 560 -11.12 20.88 -15.43
N PHE A 561 -10.68 19.69 -15.88
CA PHE A 561 -9.46 19.01 -15.49
C PHE A 561 -8.45 18.89 -16.64
N GLY A 562 -8.63 19.65 -17.73
CA GLY A 562 -7.79 19.56 -18.93
C GLY A 562 -6.28 19.69 -18.68
N GLY A 563 -5.87 20.42 -17.63
CA GLY A 563 -4.47 20.51 -17.21
C GLY A 563 -3.87 19.23 -16.61
N TYR A 564 -4.66 18.19 -16.31
CA TYR A 564 -4.20 16.89 -15.78
C TYR A 564 -4.29 15.75 -16.82
N LEU A 565 -4.66 16.04 -18.06
CA LEU A 565 -4.54 15.11 -19.18
C LEU A 565 -3.05 14.86 -19.50
N SER A 566 -2.69 13.62 -19.85
CA SER A 566 -1.43 13.35 -20.55
C SER A 566 -1.69 13.17 -22.05
N GLU A 567 -0.84 13.79 -22.85
CA GLU A 567 -0.88 13.71 -24.31
C GLU A 567 -0.56 12.29 -24.81
N VAL A 568 -0.69 12.09 -26.13
CA VAL A 568 -0.26 10.88 -26.82
C VAL A 568 0.93 11.25 -27.70
N VAL A 569 2.02 10.51 -27.57
CA VAL A 569 3.30 10.77 -28.25
C VAL A 569 3.66 9.55 -29.10
N GLU A 570 3.42 9.66 -30.40
CA GLU A 570 3.73 8.60 -31.38
C GLU A 570 5.23 8.42 -31.62
N GLU A 571 6.04 9.47 -31.41
CA GLU A 571 7.48 9.45 -31.66
C GLU A 571 8.23 8.60 -30.62
N ASN A 572 8.99 7.61 -31.09
CA ASN A 572 9.82 6.72 -30.26
C ASN A 572 10.80 7.53 -29.40
N THR A 573 10.49 7.70 -28.11
CA THR A 573 11.22 8.59 -27.22
C THR A 573 12.22 7.78 -26.39
N PRO A 574 13.55 7.89 -26.61
CA PRO A 574 14.55 7.28 -25.74
C PRO A 574 14.52 7.93 -24.34
N PRO A 575 14.98 7.24 -23.27
CA PRO A 575 15.08 7.85 -21.95
C PRO A 575 16.12 8.97 -21.97
N LYS A 576 15.76 10.16 -21.47
CA LYS A 576 16.67 11.29 -21.29
C LYS A 576 17.52 11.07 -20.04
N THR A 577 18.81 10.79 -20.21
CA THR A 577 19.76 10.69 -19.09
C THR A 577 20.26 12.06 -18.64
N GLU A 578 20.89 12.10 -17.46
CA GLU A 578 21.54 13.30 -16.93
C GLU A 578 20.60 14.53 -16.84
N LYS A 579 21.11 15.75 -17.03
CA LYS A 579 20.44 17.00 -16.61
C LYS A 579 19.15 17.31 -17.39
N GLU A 580 19.12 17.06 -18.70
CA GLU A 580 17.98 17.42 -19.56
C GLU A 580 16.72 16.58 -19.26
N GLY A 581 16.90 15.32 -18.86
CA GLY A 581 15.81 14.49 -18.35
C GLY A 581 15.39 14.89 -16.93
N LEU A 582 16.36 15.27 -16.09
CA LEU A 582 16.14 15.52 -14.66
C LEU A 582 15.18 16.70 -14.40
N GLU A 583 15.37 17.84 -15.07
CA GLU A 583 14.50 19.01 -14.96
C GLU A 583 13.07 18.74 -15.45
N THR A 584 12.93 17.84 -16.44
CA THR A 584 11.63 17.38 -16.94
C THR A 584 10.91 16.48 -15.93
N MET A 585 11.66 15.67 -15.17
CA MET A 585 11.12 14.57 -14.37
C MET A 585 10.87 14.92 -12.89
N ILE A 586 11.54 15.91 -12.32
CA ILE A 586 11.38 16.30 -10.89
C ILE A 586 10.13 17.16 -10.66
N GLY A 587 9.43 16.92 -9.54
CA GLY A 587 8.43 17.83 -8.97
C GLY A 587 7.21 17.13 -8.39
N LYS A 588 6.30 17.94 -7.82
CA LYS A 588 4.88 17.54 -7.66
C LYS A 588 4.23 17.44 -9.03
N LYS A 589 3.24 16.55 -9.16
CA LYS A 589 2.56 16.22 -10.42
C LYS A 589 3.56 15.73 -11.48
N LYS A 590 4.42 14.79 -11.08
CA LYS A 590 5.40 14.11 -11.94
C LYS A 590 5.45 12.62 -11.64
N GLY A 591 5.91 11.84 -12.62
CA GLY A 591 5.77 10.39 -12.65
C GLY A 591 4.38 9.94 -13.08
N ILE A 592 4.03 8.70 -12.74
CA ILE A 592 2.74 8.10 -13.10
C ILE A 592 1.71 8.39 -12.00
N GLN A 593 0.55 8.94 -12.37
CA GLN A 593 -0.54 9.21 -11.43
C GLN A 593 -1.24 7.92 -11.01
N GLY A 594 -1.19 7.59 -9.71
CA GLY A 594 -1.85 6.42 -9.17
C GLY A 594 -3.34 6.62 -8.86
N HIS A 595 -4.15 5.56 -8.96
CA HIS A 595 -5.58 5.55 -8.68
C HIS A 595 -6.07 4.13 -8.34
N TYR A 596 -6.86 3.99 -7.26
CA TYR A 596 -7.41 2.72 -6.75
C TYR A 596 -6.39 1.57 -6.70
N ASN A 597 -5.45 1.62 -5.75
CA ASN A 597 -4.47 0.55 -5.50
C ASN A 597 -3.51 0.22 -6.66
N SER A 598 -3.32 1.13 -7.63
CA SER A 598 -2.47 0.91 -8.82
C SER A 598 -0.95 0.91 -8.57
N CYS A 599 -0.48 1.21 -7.35
CA CYS A 599 0.92 1.54 -7.08
C CYS A 599 1.91 0.42 -7.46
N TYR A 600 1.49 -0.85 -7.42
CA TYR A 600 2.27 -1.99 -7.91
C TYR A 600 2.64 -1.85 -9.40
N LEU A 601 1.70 -1.35 -10.21
CA LEU A 601 1.86 -1.13 -11.65
C LEU A 601 2.58 0.19 -11.89
N ASP A 602 2.15 1.27 -11.21
CA ASP A 602 2.74 2.61 -11.38
C ASP A 602 4.25 2.60 -11.11
N SER A 603 4.67 2.05 -9.97
CA SER A 603 6.07 2.00 -9.56
C SER A 603 6.87 1.00 -10.39
N THR A 604 6.28 -0.12 -10.84
CA THR A 604 6.98 -1.08 -11.72
C THR A 604 7.23 -0.48 -13.12
N LEU A 605 6.23 0.19 -13.72
CA LEU A 605 6.42 0.88 -15.00
C LEU A 605 7.41 2.05 -14.87
N PHE A 606 7.35 2.82 -13.77
CA PHE A 606 8.31 3.89 -13.52
C PHE A 606 9.74 3.35 -13.38
N CYS A 607 9.97 2.27 -12.62
CA CYS A 607 11.28 1.61 -12.54
C CYS A 607 11.80 1.19 -13.92
N LEU A 608 10.99 0.50 -14.72
CA LEU A 608 11.44 -0.15 -15.96
C LEU A 608 11.67 0.81 -17.13
N PHE A 609 10.92 1.92 -17.21
CA PHE A 609 10.88 2.73 -18.44
C PHE A 609 11.22 4.22 -18.26
N SER A 610 11.32 4.76 -17.04
CA SER A 610 11.62 6.20 -16.85
C SER A 610 13.00 6.59 -17.40
N PHE A 611 14.06 5.94 -16.90
CA PHE A 611 15.45 6.23 -17.28
C PHE A 611 16.21 5.03 -17.88
N SER A 612 15.68 3.80 -17.77
CA SER A 612 16.24 2.64 -18.47
C SER A 612 15.65 2.50 -19.87
N SER A 613 16.47 1.98 -20.79
CA SER A 613 16.04 1.53 -22.13
C SER A 613 16.06 0.00 -22.28
N VAL A 614 16.26 -0.76 -21.20
CA VAL A 614 16.63 -2.19 -21.28
C VAL A 614 15.50 -3.07 -21.85
N LEU A 615 14.25 -2.59 -21.78
CA LEU A 615 13.06 -3.25 -22.34
C LEU A 615 12.44 -2.47 -23.52
N ASP A 616 13.10 -1.46 -24.10
CA ASP A 616 12.55 -0.70 -25.24
C ASP A 616 12.28 -1.57 -26.47
N THR A 617 13.02 -2.67 -26.62
CA THR A 617 12.76 -3.70 -27.65
C THR A 617 11.34 -4.27 -27.58
N VAL A 618 10.75 -4.35 -26.38
CA VAL A 618 9.37 -4.81 -26.15
C VAL A 618 8.35 -3.80 -26.69
N LEU A 619 8.65 -2.50 -26.58
CA LEU A 619 7.81 -1.42 -27.11
C LEU A 619 7.87 -1.29 -28.65
N LEU A 620 8.90 -1.90 -29.26
CA LEU A 620 9.25 -1.75 -30.68
C LEU A 620 9.10 -3.05 -31.50
N ARG A 621 8.93 -4.23 -30.87
CA ARG A 621 8.76 -5.52 -31.57
C ARG A 621 7.49 -5.52 -32.45
N PRO A 622 7.58 -5.74 -33.78
CA PRO A 622 6.40 -5.87 -34.62
C PRO A 622 5.52 -7.07 -34.22
N LYS A 623 4.20 -6.97 -34.42
CA LYS A 623 3.27 -8.08 -34.15
C LYS A 623 3.52 -9.27 -35.08
N GLU A 624 3.65 -10.46 -34.50
CA GLU A 624 3.78 -11.73 -35.22
C GLU A 624 2.44 -12.48 -35.30
N LYS A 625 2.38 -13.52 -36.15
CA LYS A 625 1.18 -14.35 -36.35
C LYS A 625 0.80 -15.24 -35.16
N ASN A 626 1.68 -15.32 -34.16
CA ASN A 626 1.57 -16.13 -32.95
C ASN A 626 1.21 -15.28 -31.71
N ASP A 627 1.05 -13.96 -31.86
CA ASP A 627 0.73 -13.03 -30.77
C ASP A 627 -0.77 -12.90 -30.55
N VAL A 628 -1.16 -12.61 -29.29
CA VAL A 628 -2.56 -12.49 -28.87
C VAL A 628 -3.27 -11.31 -29.53
N GLU A 629 -4.60 -11.30 -29.48
CA GLU A 629 -5.44 -10.24 -30.03
C GLU A 629 -5.00 -8.85 -29.53
N TYR A 630 -4.99 -8.66 -28.21
CA TYR A 630 -4.66 -7.41 -27.51
C TYR A 630 -3.18 -6.97 -27.59
N TYR A 631 -2.30 -7.69 -28.30
CA TYR A 631 -0.87 -7.35 -28.38
C TYR A 631 -0.64 -5.92 -28.84
N SER A 632 -1.23 -5.53 -29.97
CA SER A 632 -1.06 -4.19 -30.56
C SER A 632 -1.66 -3.10 -29.67
N GLU A 633 -2.90 -3.28 -29.20
CA GLU A 633 -3.58 -2.35 -28.28
C GLU A 633 -2.71 -2.09 -27.04
N THR A 634 -2.08 -3.13 -26.50
CA THR A 634 -1.24 -3.04 -25.30
C THR A 634 0.11 -2.38 -25.58
N GLN A 635 0.80 -2.76 -26.66
CA GLN A 635 2.09 -2.20 -27.03
C GLN A 635 1.97 -0.71 -27.40
N GLU A 636 0.94 -0.36 -28.17
CA GLU A 636 0.64 1.01 -28.59
C GLU A 636 0.31 1.87 -27.38
N LEU A 637 -0.64 1.45 -26.53
CA LEU A 637 -0.96 2.11 -25.26
C LEU A 637 0.27 2.31 -24.36
N LEU A 638 1.08 1.26 -24.18
CA LEU A 638 2.26 1.32 -23.31
C LEU A 638 3.34 2.24 -23.89
N ARG A 639 3.55 2.24 -25.21
CA ARG A 639 4.53 3.12 -25.86
C ARG A 639 4.04 4.57 -25.92
N THR A 640 2.89 4.83 -26.55
CA THR A 640 2.51 6.18 -27.00
C THR A 640 1.65 6.95 -26.00
N GLU A 641 0.91 6.28 -25.13
CA GLU A 641 0.12 6.95 -24.07
C GLU A 641 0.76 6.91 -22.67
N ILE A 642 1.78 6.08 -22.46
CA ILE A 642 2.45 5.89 -21.15
C ILE A 642 3.94 6.23 -21.21
N VAL A 643 4.78 5.43 -21.89
CA VAL A 643 6.25 5.57 -21.81
C VAL A 643 6.76 6.83 -22.51
N ASN A 644 6.33 7.12 -23.73
CA ASN A 644 6.75 8.32 -24.45
C ASN A 644 6.30 9.61 -23.71
N PRO A 645 5.04 9.77 -23.26
CA PRO A 645 4.63 10.94 -22.46
C PRO A 645 5.36 11.06 -21.12
N LEU A 646 5.68 9.93 -20.45
CA LEU A 646 6.53 9.95 -19.25
C LEU A 646 7.91 10.54 -19.56
N ARG A 647 8.56 10.13 -20.66
CA ARG A 647 9.91 10.59 -21.03
C ARG A 647 9.95 12.00 -21.63
N ILE A 648 8.90 12.48 -22.31
CA ILE A 648 8.83 13.85 -22.83
C ILE A 648 8.40 14.86 -21.78
N TYR A 649 7.34 14.58 -21.02
CA TYR A 649 6.66 15.55 -20.14
C TYR A 649 6.85 15.30 -18.64
N GLY A 650 7.38 14.13 -18.27
CA GLY A 650 7.55 13.72 -16.88
C GLY A 650 6.25 13.38 -16.16
N TYR A 651 5.14 13.15 -16.87
CA TYR A 651 3.83 12.89 -16.27
C TYR A 651 2.93 12.01 -17.14
N VAL A 652 2.21 11.08 -16.50
CA VAL A 652 1.17 10.23 -17.12
C VAL A 652 -0.08 10.24 -16.23
N CYS A 653 -1.26 10.47 -16.80
CA CYS A 653 -2.51 10.48 -16.02
C CYS A 653 -3.08 9.08 -15.78
N ALA A 654 -3.79 8.93 -14.66
CA ALA A 654 -4.33 7.64 -14.21
C ALA A 654 -5.30 6.99 -15.20
N THR A 655 -5.89 7.76 -16.12
CA THR A 655 -6.83 7.22 -17.12
C THR A 655 -6.13 6.35 -18.17
N LYS A 656 -4.84 6.61 -18.46
CA LYS A 656 -4.01 5.73 -19.31
C LYS A 656 -3.69 4.41 -18.61
N ILE A 657 -3.32 4.48 -17.32
CA ILE A 657 -3.09 3.31 -16.48
C ILE A 657 -4.36 2.48 -16.35
N MET A 658 -5.53 3.12 -16.21
CA MET A 658 -6.82 2.43 -16.15
C MET A 658 -7.21 1.79 -17.49
N LYS A 659 -6.78 2.31 -18.66
CA LYS A 659 -6.88 1.56 -19.92
C LYS A 659 -6.07 0.25 -19.83
N LEU A 660 -4.83 0.31 -19.36
CA LEU A 660 -3.95 -0.86 -19.27
C LEU A 660 -4.50 -1.91 -18.29
N ARG A 661 -4.97 -1.49 -17.12
CA ARG A 661 -5.65 -2.35 -16.14
C ARG A 661 -6.90 -3.03 -16.73
N LYS A 662 -7.68 -2.30 -17.54
CA LYS A 662 -8.82 -2.86 -18.30
C LYS A 662 -8.43 -3.80 -19.45
N ILE A 663 -7.17 -3.85 -19.88
CA ILE A 663 -6.69 -4.89 -20.82
C ILE A 663 -6.19 -6.10 -20.03
N LEU A 664 -5.45 -5.90 -18.94
CA LEU A 664 -5.01 -6.97 -18.03
C LEU A 664 -6.20 -7.80 -17.52
N GLU A 665 -7.29 -7.15 -17.09
CA GLU A 665 -8.54 -7.80 -16.64
C GLU A 665 -9.25 -8.61 -17.75
N LYS A 666 -9.02 -8.33 -19.04
CA LYS A 666 -9.56 -9.14 -20.16
C LYS A 666 -8.75 -10.42 -20.41
N VAL A 667 -7.54 -10.52 -19.87
CA VAL A 667 -6.57 -11.57 -20.21
C VAL A 667 -6.61 -12.68 -19.17
N GLU A 668 -7.31 -13.75 -19.53
CA GLU A 668 -7.20 -15.09 -18.93
C GLU A 668 -7.31 -15.15 -17.39
N ALA A 669 -8.55 -15.02 -16.90
CA ALA A 669 -8.95 -15.26 -15.49
C ALA A 669 -8.31 -14.36 -14.41
N ALA A 670 -7.54 -13.34 -14.79
CA ALA A 670 -6.91 -12.37 -13.89
C ALA A 670 -7.91 -11.34 -13.31
N SER A 671 -8.71 -11.75 -12.32
CA SER A 671 -9.73 -10.91 -11.67
C SER A 671 -9.16 -9.89 -10.68
N GLY A 672 -9.76 -8.71 -10.61
CA GLY A 672 -9.45 -7.64 -9.65
C GLY A 672 -8.34 -6.69 -10.12
N PHE A 673 -7.86 -6.85 -11.36
CA PHE A 673 -6.79 -6.01 -11.91
C PHE A 673 -7.13 -4.52 -12.02
N THR A 674 -8.41 -4.16 -11.97
CA THR A 674 -8.91 -2.77 -12.03
C THR A 674 -9.20 -2.13 -10.66
N SER A 675 -9.23 -2.91 -9.56
CA SER A 675 -9.67 -2.44 -8.24
C SER A 675 -8.75 -2.83 -7.07
N GLU A 676 -8.08 -3.98 -7.15
CA GLU A 676 -7.29 -4.54 -6.04
C GLU A 676 -5.81 -4.08 -6.10
N GLU A 677 -5.12 -4.19 -4.96
CA GLU A 677 -3.66 -4.24 -4.91
C GLU A 677 -3.22 -5.63 -5.41
N LYS A 678 -2.26 -5.69 -6.32
CA LYS A 678 -1.65 -6.93 -6.84
C LYS A 678 -0.14 -6.90 -6.63
N ASP A 679 0.52 -8.05 -6.75
CA ASP A 679 1.98 -8.11 -6.67
C ASP A 679 2.65 -7.84 -8.04
N PRO A 680 3.81 -7.15 -8.07
CA PRO A 680 4.55 -6.86 -9.30
C PRO A 680 4.83 -8.07 -10.18
N GLU A 681 5.10 -9.26 -9.61
CA GLU A 681 5.26 -10.50 -10.37
C GLU A 681 4.01 -10.92 -11.16
N GLU A 682 2.80 -10.74 -10.62
CA GLU A 682 1.56 -11.11 -11.31
C GLU A 682 1.37 -10.20 -12.53
N PHE A 683 1.56 -8.90 -12.32
CA PHE A 683 1.57 -7.89 -13.38
C PHE A 683 2.63 -8.18 -14.46
N LEU A 684 3.88 -8.43 -14.08
CA LEU A 684 4.97 -8.70 -15.00
C LEU A 684 4.76 -10.00 -15.79
N ASN A 685 4.24 -11.07 -15.17
CA ASN A 685 3.93 -12.30 -15.87
C ASN A 685 2.79 -12.12 -16.88
N ILE A 686 1.68 -11.46 -16.50
CA ILE A 686 0.57 -11.24 -17.46
C ILE A 686 1.04 -10.34 -18.62
N LEU A 687 1.72 -9.23 -18.32
CA LEU A 687 2.19 -8.29 -19.34
C LEU A 687 3.23 -8.91 -20.28
N PHE A 688 4.26 -9.59 -19.75
CA PHE A 688 5.37 -10.10 -20.55
C PHE A 688 5.12 -11.50 -21.12
N HIS A 689 4.49 -12.41 -20.37
CA HIS A 689 4.27 -13.78 -20.83
C HIS A 689 3.00 -13.90 -21.68
N HIS A 690 1.85 -13.49 -21.15
CA HIS A 690 0.55 -13.72 -21.80
C HIS A 690 0.27 -12.71 -22.92
N ILE A 691 0.59 -11.41 -22.70
CA ILE A 691 0.26 -10.36 -23.67
C ILE A 691 1.40 -10.10 -24.67
N LEU A 692 2.54 -9.57 -24.21
CA LEU A 692 3.60 -9.08 -25.10
C LEU A 692 4.56 -10.19 -25.57
N ARG A 693 4.43 -11.40 -25.01
CA ARG A 693 5.19 -12.61 -25.36
C ARG A 693 6.70 -12.36 -25.49
N VAL A 694 7.23 -11.67 -24.49
CA VAL A 694 8.64 -11.27 -24.37
C VAL A 694 9.49 -12.50 -24.12
N GLU A 695 10.68 -12.55 -24.72
CA GLU A 695 11.65 -13.61 -24.43
C GLU A 695 12.01 -13.60 -22.93
N PRO A 696 12.07 -14.77 -22.26
CA PRO A 696 12.42 -14.86 -20.84
C PRO A 696 13.76 -14.18 -20.54
N LEU A 697 13.73 -13.15 -19.67
CA LEU A 697 14.90 -12.32 -19.35
C LEU A 697 16.02 -13.13 -18.69
N LEU A 698 15.66 -14.18 -17.96
CA LEU A 698 16.57 -15.05 -17.22
C LEU A 698 16.42 -16.51 -17.68
N LYS A 699 17.53 -17.06 -18.19
CA LYS A 699 17.67 -18.48 -18.53
C LYS A 699 18.60 -19.15 -17.52
N ILE A 700 18.02 -19.89 -16.57
CA ILE A 700 18.73 -20.46 -15.41
C ILE A 700 18.78 -21.97 -15.52
N ARG A 701 19.93 -22.59 -15.26
CA ARG A 701 20.10 -24.06 -15.21
C ARG A 701 20.45 -24.50 -13.79
N SER A 702 19.82 -25.57 -13.32
CA SER A 702 20.28 -26.33 -12.15
C SER A 702 21.14 -27.51 -12.62
N ALA A 703 22.15 -27.90 -11.85
CA ALA A 703 23.16 -28.88 -12.25
C ALA A 703 22.58 -30.16 -12.90
N GLY A 704 22.82 -30.33 -14.21
CA GLY A 704 22.35 -31.49 -14.99
C GLY A 704 20.88 -31.47 -15.42
N GLN A 705 20.13 -30.41 -15.13
CA GLN A 705 18.74 -30.24 -15.55
C GLN A 705 18.61 -29.47 -16.87
N LYS A 706 17.37 -29.36 -17.38
CA LYS A 706 17.04 -28.42 -18.46
C LYS A 706 17.19 -26.97 -17.96
N VAL A 707 17.36 -26.05 -18.91
CA VAL A 707 17.19 -24.62 -18.66
C VAL A 707 15.74 -24.36 -18.23
N GLN A 708 15.57 -23.46 -17.26
CA GLN A 708 14.31 -22.91 -16.80
C GLN A 708 14.28 -21.42 -17.16
N ASP A 709 13.11 -20.98 -17.62
CA ASP A 709 12.88 -19.68 -18.21
C ASP A 709 12.03 -18.83 -17.27
N CYS A 710 12.48 -17.61 -16.94
CA CYS A 710 11.76 -16.69 -16.05
C CYS A 710 12.07 -15.21 -16.34
N TYR A 711 11.25 -14.30 -15.82
CA TYR A 711 11.42 -12.84 -16.00
C TYR A 711 12.12 -12.16 -14.81
N PHE A 712 12.17 -12.83 -13.66
CA PHE A 712 12.75 -12.34 -12.40
C PHE A 712 13.20 -13.54 -11.54
N TYR A 713 14.08 -13.30 -10.57
CA TYR A 713 14.63 -14.33 -9.67
C TYR A 713 14.29 -14.04 -8.20
N GLN A 714 13.64 -14.97 -7.52
CA GLN A 714 13.43 -14.93 -6.07
C GLN A 714 14.63 -15.49 -5.32
N ILE A 715 15.15 -14.72 -4.36
CA ILE A 715 16.18 -15.19 -3.42
C ILE A 715 15.56 -16.22 -2.46
N PHE A 716 16.14 -17.42 -2.42
CA PHE A 716 15.76 -18.53 -1.54
C PHE A 716 16.99 -19.07 -0.77
N MET A 717 17.09 -18.74 0.51
CA MET A 717 18.21 -19.15 1.36
C MET A 717 17.80 -19.28 2.83
N GLU A 718 18.61 -20.01 3.60
CA GLU A 718 18.49 -20.08 5.07
C GLU A 718 19.18 -18.86 5.70
N LYS A 719 18.55 -18.26 6.72
CA LYS A 719 19.04 -17.02 7.35
C LYS A 719 20.35 -17.26 8.10
N ASN A 720 21.44 -16.73 7.56
CA ASN A 720 22.75 -16.75 8.23
C ASN A 720 22.83 -15.67 9.31
N GLU A 721 22.62 -16.04 10.57
CA GLU A 721 22.65 -15.13 11.74
C GLU A 721 23.96 -14.37 11.92
N LYS A 722 25.07 -14.83 11.30
CA LYS A 722 26.39 -14.18 11.40
C LYS A 722 26.53 -12.92 10.54
N VAL A 723 25.54 -12.58 9.69
CA VAL A 723 25.59 -11.40 8.81
C VAL A 723 24.42 -10.46 9.12
N GLY A 724 24.76 -9.28 9.66
CA GLY A 724 23.77 -8.29 10.11
C GLY A 724 23.04 -7.56 8.97
N VAL A 725 23.79 -7.07 7.98
CA VAL A 725 23.25 -6.46 6.75
C VAL A 725 23.89 -7.14 5.54
N PRO A 726 23.16 -7.99 4.80
CA PRO A 726 23.70 -8.64 3.61
C PRO A 726 23.61 -7.73 2.39
N THR A 727 24.55 -7.90 1.46
CA THR A 727 24.51 -7.31 0.12
C THR A 727 23.73 -8.18 -0.86
N ILE A 728 23.16 -7.60 -1.92
CA ILE A 728 22.47 -8.37 -2.96
C ILE A 728 23.44 -9.32 -3.69
N GLN A 729 24.71 -8.95 -3.87
CA GLN A 729 25.75 -9.87 -4.37
C GLN A 729 25.85 -11.14 -3.51
N GLN A 730 25.90 -11.00 -2.18
CA GLN A 730 25.94 -12.14 -1.26
C GLN A 730 24.64 -12.95 -1.29
N LEU A 731 23.47 -12.30 -1.26
CA LEU A 731 22.17 -12.97 -1.32
C LEU A 731 22.01 -13.79 -2.61
N LEU A 732 22.42 -13.22 -3.75
CA LEU A 732 22.39 -13.89 -5.06
C LEU A 732 23.37 -15.08 -5.10
N GLU A 733 24.63 -14.88 -4.67
CA GLU A 733 25.63 -15.96 -4.57
C GLU A 733 25.13 -17.10 -3.67
N TRP A 734 24.66 -16.80 -2.45
CA TRP A 734 24.14 -17.80 -1.53
C TRP A 734 22.94 -18.58 -2.08
N SER A 735 21.98 -17.88 -2.71
CA SER A 735 20.80 -18.49 -3.31
C SER A 735 21.17 -19.42 -4.48
N PHE A 736 22.08 -18.99 -5.36
CA PHE A 736 22.59 -19.80 -6.47
C PHE A 736 23.41 -21.00 -5.98
N ILE A 737 24.29 -20.82 -4.98
CA ILE A 737 25.08 -21.91 -4.39
C ILE A 737 24.16 -22.94 -3.73
N ASN A 738 23.15 -22.49 -2.98
CA ASN A 738 22.22 -23.36 -2.26
C ASN A 738 21.49 -24.31 -3.22
N SER A 739 20.81 -23.74 -4.21
CA SER A 739 20.02 -24.46 -5.23
C SER A 739 20.85 -25.04 -6.39
N SER A 740 22.18 -24.92 -6.34
CA SER A 740 23.12 -25.35 -7.40
C SER A 740 22.75 -24.84 -8.80
N LEU A 741 22.50 -23.53 -8.88
CA LEU A 741 22.07 -22.82 -10.09
C LEU A 741 23.25 -22.11 -10.77
N LYS A 742 23.12 -21.94 -12.08
CA LYS A 742 23.94 -21.07 -12.93
C LYS A 742 23.07 -20.39 -13.99
N PHE A 743 23.50 -19.22 -14.46
CA PHE A 743 22.96 -18.60 -15.66
C PHE A 743 23.50 -19.32 -16.91
N ALA A 744 22.61 -19.66 -17.85
CA ALA A 744 22.97 -20.31 -19.11
C ALA A 744 23.51 -19.31 -20.14
N GLU A 745 23.08 -18.06 -20.07
CA GLU A 745 23.55 -16.91 -20.84
C GLU A 745 23.53 -15.65 -19.95
N ALA A 746 24.17 -14.57 -20.40
CA ALA A 746 24.22 -13.31 -19.65
C ALA A 746 22.91 -12.51 -19.84
N PRO A 747 22.12 -12.24 -18.78
CA PRO A 747 20.88 -11.50 -18.91
C PRO A 747 21.15 -10.02 -19.22
N SER A 748 20.34 -9.43 -20.10
CA SER A 748 20.37 -7.98 -20.38
C SER A 748 19.72 -7.18 -19.25
N CYS A 749 18.64 -7.72 -18.67
CA CYS A 749 17.92 -7.21 -17.50
C CYS A 749 17.78 -8.32 -16.45
N LEU A 750 18.14 -8.03 -15.20
CA LEU A 750 18.07 -8.95 -14.07
C LEU A 750 17.24 -8.31 -12.94
N ILE A 751 16.01 -8.77 -12.79
CA ILE A 751 15.10 -8.39 -11.71
C ILE A 751 15.24 -9.43 -10.59
N ILE A 752 15.54 -8.99 -9.37
CA ILE A 752 15.76 -9.85 -8.20
C ILE A 752 14.75 -9.49 -7.11
N GLN A 753 13.88 -10.43 -6.73
CA GLN A 753 12.99 -10.28 -5.57
C GLN A 753 13.74 -10.61 -4.27
N MET A 754 13.52 -9.77 -3.25
CA MET A 754 14.15 -9.89 -1.93
C MET A 754 13.52 -11.01 -1.08
N PRO A 755 14.23 -11.58 -0.11
CA PRO A 755 13.71 -12.65 0.75
C PRO A 755 12.67 -12.12 1.76
N ARG A 756 11.40 -12.11 1.33
CA ARG A 756 10.21 -11.74 2.11
C ARG A 756 9.20 -12.90 2.11
N PHE A 757 8.33 -12.95 3.11
CA PHE A 757 7.28 -13.97 3.22
C PHE A 757 5.97 -13.29 3.67
N GLY A 758 5.12 -12.90 2.72
CA GLY A 758 3.96 -12.06 2.99
C GLY A 758 4.34 -10.62 3.36
N LYS A 759 3.38 -9.87 3.92
CA LYS A 759 3.55 -8.43 4.22
C LYS A 759 4.42 -8.18 5.45
N ASP A 760 4.30 -9.00 6.49
CA ASP A 760 4.90 -8.74 7.81
C ASP A 760 6.33 -9.28 7.97
N PHE A 761 6.71 -10.34 7.23
CA PHE A 761 8.01 -11.00 7.42
C PHE A 761 9.06 -10.56 6.38
N LYS A 762 10.05 -9.81 6.85
CA LYS A 762 11.31 -9.51 6.15
C LYS A 762 12.42 -10.39 6.74
N MET A 763 13.17 -11.13 5.93
CA MET A 763 14.25 -11.99 6.46
C MET A 763 15.38 -11.17 7.13
N PHE A 764 15.65 -9.97 6.62
CA PHE A 764 16.65 -9.03 7.13
C PHE A 764 16.03 -7.64 7.32
N ASN A 765 16.41 -6.94 8.39
CA ASN A 765 15.85 -5.61 8.73
C ASN A 765 16.42 -4.49 7.83
N LYS A 766 17.60 -4.70 7.26
CA LYS A 766 18.17 -3.89 6.17
C LYS A 766 18.81 -4.84 5.16
N ILE A 767 18.77 -4.48 3.88
CA ILE A 767 19.54 -5.12 2.80
C ILE A 767 20.33 -4.03 2.10
N PHE A 768 21.59 -4.29 1.75
CA PHE A 768 22.41 -3.35 0.98
C PHE A 768 22.26 -3.64 -0.53
N PRO A 769 21.62 -2.75 -1.30
CA PRO A 769 21.52 -2.93 -2.75
C PRO A 769 22.87 -2.62 -3.41
N SER A 770 23.54 -3.67 -3.89
CA SER A 770 24.83 -3.56 -4.57
C SER A 770 24.68 -2.67 -5.81
N LEU A 771 25.46 -1.58 -5.93
CA LEU A 771 25.44 -0.68 -7.10
C LEU A 771 25.90 -1.37 -8.39
N GLU A 772 26.83 -2.33 -8.27
CA GLU A 772 27.20 -3.28 -9.33
C GLU A 772 26.99 -4.71 -8.82
N LEU A 773 26.52 -5.61 -9.69
CA LEU A 773 26.62 -7.06 -9.51
C LEU A 773 27.68 -7.65 -10.44
N ASN A 774 28.42 -8.64 -9.94
CA ASN A 774 29.34 -9.45 -10.75
C ASN A 774 28.76 -10.86 -10.91
N ILE A 775 28.34 -11.19 -12.13
CA ILE A 775 27.71 -12.49 -12.46
C ILE A 775 28.69 -13.49 -13.08
N THR A 776 29.96 -13.13 -13.26
CA THR A 776 30.99 -13.95 -13.96
C THR A 776 31.10 -15.37 -13.39
N ASP A 777 31.05 -15.52 -12.06
CA ASP A 777 31.16 -16.82 -11.39
C ASP A 777 29.83 -17.60 -11.33
N LEU A 778 28.71 -16.94 -11.65
CA LEU A 778 27.37 -17.50 -11.69
C LEU A 778 26.97 -18.00 -13.09
N LEU A 779 27.76 -17.70 -14.13
CA LEU A 779 27.56 -18.20 -15.49
C LEU A 779 28.17 -19.61 -15.67
N GLU A 780 27.53 -20.45 -16.49
CA GLU A 780 28.10 -21.74 -16.91
C GLU A 780 29.29 -21.54 -17.87
N ASP A 781 29.03 -21.24 -19.14
CA ASP A 781 30.05 -21.18 -20.19
C ASP A 781 30.77 -19.82 -20.22
N THR A 782 31.57 -19.52 -19.19
CA THR A 782 32.35 -18.28 -19.09
C THR A 782 33.73 -18.53 -18.44
N PRO A 783 34.83 -18.00 -19.00
CA PRO A 783 36.15 -18.08 -18.37
C PRO A 783 36.15 -17.40 -17.00
N ARG A 784 36.50 -18.14 -15.94
CA ARG A 784 36.53 -17.62 -14.55
C ARG A 784 37.96 -17.53 -14.01
N GLN A 785 38.18 -16.61 -13.09
CA GLN A 785 39.48 -16.38 -12.45
C GLN A 785 39.73 -17.34 -11.27
N CYS A 786 40.89 -18.01 -11.27
CA CYS A 786 41.37 -18.81 -10.15
C CYS A 786 41.67 -17.94 -8.93
N ARG A 787 41.05 -18.28 -7.78
CA ARG A 787 41.17 -17.55 -6.51
C ARG A 787 42.57 -17.56 -5.85
N ILE A 788 43.53 -18.32 -6.39
CA ILE A 788 44.89 -18.44 -5.85
C ILE A 788 45.93 -17.73 -6.73
N CYS A 789 45.95 -18.02 -8.05
CA CYS A 789 47.00 -17.53 -8.95
C CYS A 789 46.53 -16.52 -10.01
N GLY A 790 45.25 -16.15 -10.03
CA GLY A 790 44.70 -15.17 -10.99
C GLY A 790 44.53 -15.67 -12.45
N GLY A 791 45.09 -16.83 -12.81
CA GLY A 791 44.90 -17.46 -14.13
C GLY A 791 43.56 -18.18 -14.30
N LEU A 792 43.35 -18.82 -15.45
CA LEU A 792 42.10 -19.51 -15.80
C LEU A 792 41.75 -20.64 -14.82
N ALA A 793 40.54 -20.60 -14.26
CA ALA A 793 39.98 -21.69 -13.47
C ALA A 793 39.42 -22.81 -14.36
N MET A 794 39.56 -24.06 -13.89
CA MET A 794 39.06 -25.28 -14.54
C MET A 794 38.12 -26.08 -13.63
N TYR A 795 38.12 -25.79 -12.33
CA TYR A 795 37.35 -26.52 -11.32
C TYR A 795 36.69 -25.53 -10.34
N GLU A 796 35.46 -25.81 -9.92
CA GLU A 796 34.79 -25.13 -8.81
C GLU A 796 34.42 -26.12 -7.69
N CYS A 797 34.43 -25.66 -6.44
CA CYS A 797 34.13 -26.51 -5.28
C CYS A 797 33.16 -25.83 -4.32
N ARG A 798 31.95 -26.39 -4.21
CA ARG A 798 30.90 -25.92 -3.28
C ARG A 798 31.33 -26.07 -1.82
N GLU A 799 31.92 -27.21 -1.45
CA GLU A 799 32.38 -27.49 -0.09
C GLU A 799 33.50 -26.55 0.38
N CYS A 800 34.32 -26.05 -0.55
CA CYS A 800 35.30 -25.02 -0.22
C CYS A 800 34.66 -23.65 0.11
N TYR A 801 33.39 -23.37 -0.23
CA TYR A 801 32.81 -22.02 -0.08
C TYR A 801 32.80 -21.52 1.37
N GLU A 802 32.47 -22.41 2.30
CA GLU A 802 32.47 -22.20 3.75
C GLU A 802 33.88 -22.02 4.34
N ASP A 803 34.93 -22.35 3.57
CA ASP A 803 36.32 -22.22 3.99
C ASP A 803 36.76 -20.75 4.00
N ALA A 804 36.88 -20.19 5.22
CA ALA A 804 37.34 -18.84 5.46
C ALA A 804 38.84 -18.64 5.19
N ASP A 805 39.66 -19.72 5.21
CA ASP A 805 41.10 -19.63 4.99
C ASP A 805 41.42 -19.24 3.52
N ILE A 806 40.47 -19.41 2.59
CA ILE A 806 40.66 -19.19 1.15
C ILE A 806 39.66 -18.16 0.62
N SER A 807 39.99 -16.87 0.67
CA SER A 807 39.16 -15.77 0.12
C SER A 807 37.70 -15.87 0.60
N ALA A 808 37.48 -15.63 1.89
CA ALA A 808 36.19 -15.75 2.56
C ALA A 808 35.04 -15.08 1.80
N GLY A 809 33.85 -15.71 1.85
CA GLY A 809 32.62 -15.18 1.26
C GLY A 809 32.48 -15.24 -0.27
N LYS A 810 33.53 -15.57 -1.03
CA LYS A 810 33.50 -15.65 -2.50
C LYS A 810 33.43 -17.08 -3.03
N ILE A 811 32.80 -17.27 -4.20
CA ILE A 811 32.82 -18.55 -4.95
C ILE A 811 34.27 -19.00 -5.20
N LYS A 812 34.50 -20.30 -4.98
CA LYS A 812 35.82 -20.93 -4.97
C LYS A 812 36.03 -21.71 -6.28
N GLN A 813 36.75 -21.10 -7.22
CA GLN A 813 37.25 -21.78 -8.41
C GLN A 813 38.78 -21.72 -8.53
N PHE A 814 39.35 -22.76 -9.13
CA PHE A 814 40.78 -23.04 -9.15
C PHE A 814 41.24 -23.51 -10.54
N CYS A 815 42.45 -23.11 -10.94
CA CYS A 815 43.15 -23.76 -12.05
C CYS A 815 43.58 -25.18 -11.62
N LYS A 816 43.90 -26.06 -12.57
CA LYS A 816 44.26 -27.47 -12.28
C LYS A 816 45.32 -27.63 -11.18
N THR A 817 46.41 -26.86 -11.25
CA THR A 817 47.51 -26.90 -10.26
C THR A 817 47.05 -26.45 -8.87
N CYS A 818 46.37 -25.30 -8.77
CA CYS A 818 45.88 -24.78 -7.50
C CYS A 818 44.78 -25.67 -6.90
N ASN A 819 43.94 -26.30 -7.73
CA ASN A 819 42.92 -27.24 -7.27
C ASN A 819 43.56 -28.43 -6.55
N THR A 820 44.63 -29.02 -7.11
CA THR A 820 45.37 -30.09 -6.44
C THR A 820 45.98 -29.62 -5.11
N GLN A 821 46.61 -28.44 -5.06
CA GLN A 821 47.25 -27.95 -3.83
C GLN A 821 46.24 -27.63 -2.72
N VAL A 822 45.08 -27.05 -3.06
CA VAL A 822 44.01 -26.73 -2.09
C VAL A 822 43.43 -27.99 -1.46
N HIS A 823 43.21 -29.04 -2.26
CA HIS A 823 42.59 -30.30 -1.82
C HIS A 823 43.59 -31.33 -1.25
N LEU A 824 44.91 -31.12 -1.39
CA LEU A 824 45.90 -31.90 -0.62
C LEU A 824 45.86 -31.58 0.89
N HIS A 825 45.31 -30.43 1.28
CA HIS A 825 45.21 -30.02 2.68
C HIS A 825 44.22 -30.92 3.46
N PRO A 826 44.57 -31.44 4.66
CA PRO A 826 43.76 -32.44 5.36
C PRO A 826 42.28 -32.07 5.59
N LYS A 827 41.96 -30.81 5.89
CA LYS A 827 40.56 -30.34 6.03
C LYS A 827 39.72 -30.54 4.75
N ARG A 828 40.35 -30.60 3.58
CA ARG A 828 39.73 -30.47 2.25
C ARG A 828 39.90 -31.72 1.35
N GLN A 829 40.58 -32.76 1.82
CA GLN A 829 40.82 -33.99 1.04
C GLN A 829 39.55 -34.76 0.66
N SER A 830 38.45 -34.57 1.40
CA SER A 830 37.15 -35.19 1.13
C SER A 830 36.27 -34.40 0.15
N HIS A 831 36.62 -33.14 -0.17
CA HIS A 831 35.74 -32.24 -0.92
C HIS A 831 35.57 -32.67 -2.38
N LYS A 832 34.34 -32.60 -2.89
CA LYS A 832 34.03 -32.78 -4.30
C LYS A 832 34.15 -31.44 -5.04
N PHE A 833 35.04 -31.41 -6.03
CA PHE A 833 35.17 -30.32 -6.99
C PHE A 833 34.68 -30.79 -8.36
N ASN A 834 33.94 -29.91 -9.05
CA ASN A 834 33.39 -30.16 -10.38
C ASN A 834 34.19 -29.40 -11.43
N PRO A 835 34.30 -29.88 -12.68
CA PRO A 835 34.85 -29.09 -13.76
C PRO A 835 33.95 -27.89 -14.08
N VAL A 836 34.54 -26.73 -14.35
CA VAL A 836 33.84 -25.57 -14.90
C VAL A 836 33.76 -25.71 -16.42
N SER A 837 32.60 -25.44 -17.02
CA SER A 837 32.46 -25.46 -18.47
C SER A 837 33.06 -24.20 -19.10
N LEU A 838 33.51 -24.33 -20.35
CA LEU A 838 34.27 -23.30 -21.06
C LEU A 838 33.78 -23.20 -22.50
N PRO A 839 33.68 -21.99 -23.09
CA PRO A 839 33.27 -21.83 -24.49
C PRO A 839 34.15 -22.64 -25.44
N LYS A 840 33.51 -23.33 -26.40
CA LYS A 840 34.18 -24.25 -27.33
C LYS A 840 35.15 -23.54 -28.28
N ASP A 841 34.82 -22.30 -28.63
CA ASP A 841 35.56 -21.45 -29.56
C ASP A 841 36.52 -20.49 -28.83
N LEU A 842 36.96 -20.85 -27.62
CA LEU A 842 37.98 -20.10 -26.87
C LEU A 842 39.26 -19.97 -27.70
N PRO A 843 39.73 -18.74 -28.00
CA PRO A 843 41.02 -18.54 -28.64
C PRO A 843 42.16 -19.09 -27.77
N ASP A 844 43.23 -19.54 -28.41
CA ASP A 844 44.46 -20.03 -27.76
C ASP A 844 45.31 -18.85 -27.22
N TRP A 845 44.64 -17.95 -26.51
CA TRP A 845 45.21 -16.73 -25.93
C TRP A 845 46.10 -17.09 -24.74
N ASP A 846 47.24 -16.43 -24.57
CA ASP A 846 48.12 -16.72 -23.45
C ASP A 846 47.53 -16.17 -22.13
N TRP A 847 46.74 -17.01 -21.45
CA TRP A 847 46.05 -16.74 -20.18
C TRP A 847 46.99 -16.40 -19.00
N ARG A 848 48.31 -16.36 -19.24
CA ARG A 848 49.32 -15.80 -18.33
C ARG A 848 49.34 -14.27 -18.33
N HIS A 849 48.85 -13.64 -19.40
CA HIS A 849 48.98 -12.20 -19.65
C HIS A 849 47.65 -11.50 -20.02
N GLY A 850 46.60 -12.26 -20.39
CA GLY A 850 45.26 -11.70 -20.67
C GLY A 850 44.43 -11.44 -19.41
N CYS A 851 43.68 -10.33 -19.40
CA CYS A 851 42.64 -10.10 -18.39
C CYS A 851 41.42 -11.00 -18.68
N ILE A 852 40.89 -11.67 -17.65
CA ILE A 852 39.71 -12.53 -17.78
C ILE A 852 38.45 -11.64 -17.86
N PRO A 853 37.54 -11.84 -18.83
CA PRO A 853 36.35 -11.00 -19.00
C PRO A 853 35.48 -11.01 -17.74
N CYS A 854 35.28 -9.83 -17.14
CA CYS A 854 34.41 -9.64 -15.98
C CYS A 854 33.04 -9.15 -16.45
N GLN A 855 32.01 -9.98 -16.24
CA GLN A 855 30.62 -9.63 -16.56
C GLN A 855 29.96 -8.94 -15.36
N LYS A 856 29.63 -7.66 -15.56
CA LYS A 856 28.97 -6.80 -14.56
C LYS A 856 27.59 -6.37 -15.03
N MET A 857 26.70 -6.13 -14.06
CA MET A 857 25.44 -5.42 -14.26
C MET A 857 25.35 -4.24 -13.29
N GLU A 858 24.76 -3.12 -13.71
CA GLU A 858 24.56 -1.92 -12.89
C GLU A 858 23.14 -1.85 -12.34
N LEU A 859 22.98 -1.42 -11.09
CA LEU A 859 21.67 -1.19 -10.46
C LEU A 859 21.04 0.08 -11.04
N PHE A 860 19.89 -0.05 -11.69
CA PHE A 860 19.15 1.10 -12.25
C PHE A 860 17.88 1.44 -11.46
N ALA A 861 17.24 0.47 -10.80
CA ALA A 861 16.07 0.74 -9.98
C ALA A 861 15.93 -0.20 -8.77
N VAL A 862 15.30 0.31 -7.71
CA VAL A 862 14.85 -0.45 -6.53
C VAL A 862 13.37 -0.15 -6.30
N LEU A 863 12.52 -1.16 -6.34
CA LEU A 863 11.11 -1.08 -6.02
C LEU A 863 10.91 -1.52 -4.57
N CYS A 864 10.20 -0.72 -3.78
CA CYS A 864 10.07 -0.87 -2.32
C CYS A 864 8.61 -0.99 -1.87
N ILE A 865 8.37 -1.77 -0.82
CA ILE A 865 7.11 -1.81 -0.08
C ILE A 865 7.36 -1.90 1.43
N GLU A 866 6.67 -1.02 2.17
CA GLU A 866 6.68 -1.01 3.64
C GLU A 866 5.57 -1.95 4.17
N THR A 867 4.32 -1.76 3.73
CA THR A 867 3.15 -2.60 4.10
C THR A 867 2.22 -2.89 2.91
N SER A 868 1.64 -1.86 2.28
CA SER A 868 0.65 -1.97 1.20
C SER A 868 0.71 -0.82 0.19
N HIS A 869 1.90 -0.24 -0.01
CA HIS A 869 2.11 0.84 -0.97
C HIS A 869 3.49 0.74 -1.60
N TYR A 870 3.50 0.47 -2.90
CA TYR A 870 4.69 0.28 -3.72
C TYR A 870 5.24 1.61 -4.23
N VAL A 871 6.52 1.89 -3.96
CA VAL A 871 7.24 3.09 -4.40
C VAL A 871 8.54 2.73 -5.13
N ALA A 872 9.08 3.65 -5.92
CA ALA A 872 10.27 3.41 -6.71
C ALA A 872 11.44 4.33 -6.33
N PHE A 873 12.65 3.77 -6.38
CA PHE A 873 13.91 4.50 -6.44
C PHE A 873 14.54 4.21 -7.81
N VAL A 874 14.92 5.23 -8.56
CA VAL A 874 15.55 5.08 -9.88
C VAL A 874 16.83 5.88 -9.95
N LYS A 875 17.89 5.27 -10.50
CA LYS A 875 19.18 5.89 -10.75
C LYS A 875 19.20 6.45 -12.18
N TYR A 876 19.32 7.78 -12.33
CA TYR A 876 19.16 8.50 -13.61
C TYR A 876 20.48 8.89 -14.29
N GLY A 877 21.61 8.62 -13.64
CA GLY A 877 22.96 8.93 -14.09
C GLY A 877 23.99 8.10 -13.33
N LYS A 878 25.27 8.17 -13.71
CA LYS A 878 26.31 7.29 -13.14
C LYS A 878 26.77 7.70 -11.74
N ASP A 879 26.67 8.99 -11.41
CA ASP A 879 27.03 9.56 -10.11
C ASP A 879 26.33 8.85 -8.93
N ASP A 880 26.99 8.81 -7.77
CA ASP A 880 26.45 8.13 -6.58
C ASP A 880 25.19 8.82 -6.03
N SER A 881 25.09 10.14 -6.19
CA SER A 881 23.95 10.97 -5.76
C SER A 881 22.80 11.02 -6.77
N ALA A 882 22.94 10.37 -7.94
CA ALA A 882 21.98 10.44 -9.03
C ALA A 882 20.73 9.57 -8.83
N TRP A 883 20.04 9.75 -7.71
CA TRP A 883 18.82 9.04 -7.32
C TRP A 883 17.57 9.93 -7.32
N LEU A 884 16.47 9.34 -7.77
CA LEU A 884 15.11 9.89 -7.67
C LEU A 884 14.22 8.91 -6.90
N PHE A 885 13.41 9.45 -5.99
CA PHE A 885 12.33 8.76 -5.31
C PHE A 885 10.99 9.13 -5.97
N PHE A 886 10.18 8.13 -6.31
CA PHE A 886 8.86 8.27 -6.92
C PHE A 886 7.78 7.60 -6.08
N ASP A 887 6.70 8.34 -5.83
CA ASP A 887 5.49 7.86 -5.19
C ASP A 887 4.27 8.30 -6.02
N SER A 888 3.45 7.33 -6.46
CA SER A 888 2.30 7.58 -7.35
C SER A 888 1.09 8.20 -6.63
N MET A 889 1.10 8.23 -5.30
CA MET A 889 0.02 8.72 -4.44
C MET A 889 0.54 9.64 -3.32
N ALA A 890 1.61 10.38 -3.60
CA ALA A 890 2.33 11.22 -2.64
C ALA A 890 1.50 12.33 -1.96
N ASP A 891 0.44 12.79 -2.64
CA ASP A 891 -0.45 13.87 -2.21
C ASP A 891 -1.85 13.65 -2.85
N ARG A 892 -2.89 14.31 -2.36
CA ARG A 892 -4.28 14.14 -2.83
C ARG A 892 -5.06 15.44 -2.82
N ASP A 893 -5.62 15.81 -3.96
CA ASP A 893 -6.53 16.94 -4.11
C ASP A 893 -7.98 16.45 -4.08
N GLY A 894 -8.76 16.96 -3.12
CA GLY A 894 -10.17 16.60 -2.90
C GLY A 894 -10.43 15.29 -2.12
N GLY A 895 -11.61 15.24 -1.49
CA GLY A 895 -12.10 14.10 -0.70
C GLY A 895 -12.55 12.90 -1.55
N GLN A 896 -13.75 12.35 -1.30
CA GLN A 896 -14.28 11.16 -2.01
C GLN A 896 -14.17 11.28 -3.55
N ASN A 897 -14.47 12.46 -4.12
CA ASN A 897 -14.40 12.78 -5.55
C ASN A 897 -13.02 13.25 -6.06
N GLY A 898 -11.99 13.26 -5.21
CA GLY A 898 -10.66 13.80 -5.49
C GLY A 898 -9.78 12.95 -6.41
N PHE A 899 -8.52 13.31 -6.53
CA PHE A 899 -7.52 12.57 -7.29
C PHE A 899 -6.14 12.67 -6.63
N ASN A 900 -5.31 11.64 -6.83
CA ASN A 900 -3.95 11.64 -6.31
C ASN A 900 -3.04 12.51 -7.19
N ILE A 901 -2.05 13.13 -6.57
CA ILE A 901 -0.98 13.88 -7.23
C ILE A 901 0.32 13.09 -7.01
N PRO A 902 0.93 12.54 -8.07
CA PRO A 902 2.19 11.82 -7.94
C PRO A 902 3.36 12.78 -7.76
N GLN A 903 4.43 12.35 -7.10
CA GLN A 903 5.62 13.18 -6.88
C GLN A 903 6.91 12.42 -7.20
N VAL A 904 7.83 13.10 -7.87
CA VAL A 904 9.20 12.65 -8.11
C VAL A 904 10.15 13.62 -7.39
N THR A 905 10.95 13.12 -6.46
CA THR A 905 11.80 13.92 -5.57
C THR A 905 13.25 13.44 -5.69
N PRO A 906 14.25 14.33 -5.87
CA PRO A 906 15.66 13.96 -5.81
C PRO A 906 16.04 13.54 -4.39
N CYS A 907 16.77 12.44 -4.26
CA CYS A 907 17.16 11.85 -2.98
C CYS A 907 18.67 11.53 -2.92
N PRO A 908 19.54 12.55 -3.03
CA PRO A 908 20.99 12.36 -3.03
C PRO A 908 21.52 11.73 -1.74
N GLU A 909 20.78 11.78 -0.62
CA GLU A 909 21.15 11.13 0.64
C GLU A 909 21.26 9.61 0.50
N VAL A 910 20.54 9.00 -0.45
CA VAL A 910 20.70 7.58 -0.81
C VAL A 910 22.16 7.27 -1.20
N GLY A 911 22.80 8.16 -1.97
CA GLY A 911 24.18 8.00 -2.41
C GLY A 911 25.18 7.99 -1.26
N GLU A 912 24.95 8.80 -0.23
CA GLU A 912 25.81 8.84 0.96
C GLU A 912 25.65 7.60 1.83
N TYR A 913 24.41 7.12 2.05
CA TYR A 913 24.19 5.86 2.76
C TYR A 913 24.77 4.64 2.02
N LEU A 914 24.78 4.65 0.68
CA LEU A 914 25.41 3.57 -0.11
C LEU A 914 26.94 3.65 -0.22
N LYS A 915 27.58 4.69 0.36
CA LYS A 915 29.04 4.77 0.56
C LYS A 915 29.51 4.24 1.92
N MET A 916 28.60 4.08 2.88
CA MET A 916 28.92 3.59 4.23
C MET A 916 29.28 2.10 4.24
N SER A 917 30.07 1.67 5.22
CA SER A 917 30.36 0.25 5.44
C SER A 917 29.13 -0.53 5.93
N LEU A 918 29.15 -1.85 5.74
CA LEU A 918 28.07 -2.75 6.19
C LEU A 918 27.98 -2.77 7.72
N GLU A 919 29.11 -2.61 8.40
CA GLU A 919 29.23 -2.54 9.85
C GLU A 919 28.59 -1.26 10.40
N GLU A 920 28.86 -0.10 9.79
CA GLU A 920 28.22 1.17 10.15
C GLU A 920 26.72 1.13 9.90
N LEU A 921 26.29 0.68 8.70
CA LEU A 921 24.88 0.54 8.35
C LEU A 921 24.15 -0.49 9.22
N HIS A 922 24.83 -1.53 9.71
CA HIS A 922 24.27 -2.44 10.70
C HIS A 922 24.03 -1.73 12.04
N SER A 923 25.04 -1.02 12.54
CA SER A 923 24.99 -0.30 13.84
C SER A 923 24.00 0.86 13.88
N LEU A 924 23.72 1.49 12.74
CA LEU A 924 22.82 2.63 12.63
C LEU A 924 21.35 2.23 12.86
N ASP A 925 20.67 2.88 13.80
CA ASP A 925 19.22 2.75 14.00
C ASP A 925 18.48 3.18 12.72
N SER A 926 17.57 2.34 12.21
CA SER A 926 16.80 2.64 11.00
C SER A 926 15.92 3.89 11.13
N ARG A 927 15.57 4.30 12.36
CA ARG A 927 14.84 5.54 12.65
C ARG A 927 15.71 6.80 12.56
N LYS A 928 17.05 6.65 12.46
CA LYS A 928 18.01 7.75 12.27
C LYS A 928 18.47 7.92 10.83
N ILE A 929 18.11 7.00 9.94
CA ILE A 929 18.36 7.11 8.49
C ILE A 929 17.47 8.23 7.95
N GLN A 930 18.08 9.23 7.33
CA GLN A 930 17.39 10.43 6.84
C GLN A 930 16.63 10.18 5.53
N GLY A 931 15.62 11.03 5.29
CA GLY A 931 14.90 11.07 4.02
C GLY A 931 14.25 9.75 3.62
N CYS A 932 14.23 9.46 2.33
CA CYS A 932 13.64 8.22 1.82
C CYS A 932 14.63 7.05 1.82
N ALA A 933 15.93 7.26 2.09
CA ALA A 933 16.93 6.19 2.15
C ALA A 933 16.59 5.08 3.16
N ARG A 934 15.80 5.38 4.21
CA ARG A 934 15.22 4.34 5.10
C ARG A 934 14.43 3.29 4.30
N ARG A 935 13.58 3.73 3.36
CA ARG A 935 12.73 2.84 2.55
C ARG A 935 13.56 2.06 1.51
N LEU A 936 14.61 2.65 0.95
CA LEU A 936 15.53 1.90 0.07
C LEU A 936 16.24 0.75 0.82
N LEU A 937 16.72 0.99 2.04
CA LEU A 937 17.46 -0.02 2.81
C LEU A 937 16.57 -1.03 3.56
N CYS A 938 15.42 -0.61 4.09
CA CYS A 938 14.53 -1.43 4.91
C CYS A 938 13.28 -1.96 4.17
N ASP A 939 12.90 -1.33 3.04
CA ASP A 939 11.67 -1.63 2.31
C ASP A 939 11.89 -2.18 0.89
N ALA A 940 13.13 -2.43 0.46
CA ALA A 940 13.43 -3.09 -0.83
C ALA A 940 12.66 -4.40 -1.04
N TYR A 941 12.00 -4.51 -2.19
CA TYR A 941 11.16 -5.64 -2.62
C TYR A 941 11.70 -6.29 -3.89
N MET A 942 11.93 -5.49 -4.94
CA MET A 942 12.65 -5.90 -6.15
C MET A 942 13.82 -4.96 -6.41
N CYS A 943 14.96 -5.50 -6.82
CA CYS A 943 16.10 -4.71 -7.31
C CYS A 943 16.37 -5.08 -8.77
N MET A 944 16.52 -4.07 -9.62
CA MET A 944 16.56 -4.20 -11.07
C MET A 944 17.92 -3.76 -11.62
N TYR A 945 18.57 -4.69 -12.32
CA TYR A 945 19.92 -4.55 -12.83
C TYR A 945 19.93 -4.63 -14.36
N GLN A 946 20.78 -3.85 -15.02
CA GLN A 946 20.94 -3.84 -16.47
C GLN A 946 22.39 -4.07 -16.89
N SER A 947 22.61 -4.58 -18.09
CA SER A 947 23.94 -4.71 -18.69
C SER A 947 24.43 -3.37 -19.25
N PRO A 948 25.53 -2.77 -18.74
CA PRO A 948 26.03 -1.45 -19.19
C PRO A 948 26.52 -1.41 -20.65
N THR A 949 26.58 -2.56 -21.33
CA THR A 949 27.08 -2.68 -22.72
C THR A 949 25.97 -2.91 -23.76
N MET A 950 24.75 -3.22 -23.30
CA MET A 950 23.60 -3.67 -24.11
C MET A 950 22.44 -2.67 -24.12
N SER A 951 22.69 -1.38 -23.92
CA SER A 951 21.70 -0.33 -24.14
C SER A 951 21.29 -0.29 -25.62
N LEU A 952 19.99 -0.04 -25.88
CA LEU A 952 19.45 0.04 -27.24
C LEU A 952 19.94 1.32 -27.97
N TYR A 953 20.08 2.40 -27.20
CA TYR A 953 20.64 3.67 -27.62
C TYR A 953 22.06 3.83 -27.05
N LYS A 954 22.94 4.55 -27.77
CA LYS A 954 24.34 4.82 -27.41
C LYS A 954 24.73 6.22 -27.83
#